data_AF-A0A550HJ71-F1
#
_entry.id   AF-A0A550HJ71-F1
#
_cell.length_a   1.000
_cell.length_b   1.000
_cell.length_c   1.000
_cell.angle_alpha   90.00
_cell.angle_beta   90.00
_cell.angle_gamma   90.00
#
_symmetry.space_group_name_H-M   'P 1'
#
loop_
_entity.id
_entity.type
_entity.pdbx_description
1 polymer ?
#
loop_
_entity_poly.entity_id
_entity_poly.type
_entity_poly.pdbx_seq_one_letter_code
_entity_poly.pdbx_strand_id
1 'polypeptide(L)'
;MRQPPRPPRTHHAEVLRGPSRRSRHRLVRDSVIAGAGLTFVGLATTLLVSGDSNDDNQLATVASLFVGIASLLVALMDFFRQEPTPADPAAYADDLALTLRAQWLEEAESRRLRDPRVLPLVWTTTSRPVADEPHTSASGPRVLRVRLDGRLDGRFDAVIGQLAERYEQLPQRRLVVIGEPGAGKTVLAMLLTLGLLGARQPGGRVPVLLPVSTWDPVREPLDDWIVRTLAVPYYSGRQEIPRALLAHGLLLPVLDGLDEIPESARRGAIRGINHAIGGERPVVVTCRAVEYEELIRGGAPTLRQAPVVEVTPVPPRDVIGYLRDVDWPEGGAGWDGVFVRLGAEPGGPLAEALSTPLMVTTARLVYQRGGGDPAELLDRERFDCRYAVEDHLTHRVVDATYGPDPGGPEGAAAGEPWDAERARRWLTFLARYLHDHRERDLAWWLVSGRVLPVWAGPVLAFGLGLSLAVGAVVWTAAARGFGQALSSNDVLVPMYIGGAFALISCLIWYAAGTRPPGRLSFSLRGSAGRLRRGFRLGVLLGAAAVVPVTAGTCVFRVLTQTPGPGSLQAAADVSESFMVCVTLSLVAGVALAAHNWLNAPPSRATQASPLKSYAQDRRSALAGASVGGFVVGAAGLLGLHVGQLAGDLVFRALTDWPGLPGTGDVSDSAAFKWRQDNEALGLDSHGWGMPFVLPGVAFALFILMTRAWPRFLLAKVWLAVSGQLPWRLFAFLGDARRREIVKQSNSTYQFRHIRLQEALAGEPAYAERAVAVRSVALGAVRRRLVLGAGVAAVMGGGAALVGRHKDQGEVLYWDRDEVPMTAVAFRPGTDELVWGARDGRLWRGNQGRTELLLGRRPRPDESGNSYWNWGVTSVAFPADGGVLAVGRNGQLKTLNVRGQPEWRTYEKESPPTRELAFGGEGRHLSGFTESDSRPVLLGIDEDGRLKGNGTSEKGTREMTAAGWLSANRLVRLGQDGRVWVYVAPEFTKRSRIPMAGAPEGDDSLFSGEKMAASPHDDCLYVDFTMASAGQSGLWRPDQRDGKWHRTGAVPSPSLVMFHPEKPLLALSRIFLDVEWSGDGTIELWRTDGTPSRWKIFHGHMGEVSSMSFNSNGTKLASASYDGTVRLWNIGHLP
;
A
#
# COMPACT_ATOMS: atom_id res chain seq x y z
N MET A 1 -75.75 -42.65 18.51
CA MET A 1 -75.06 -42.40 19.79
C MET A 1 -73.70 -41.78 19.51
N ARG A 2 -73.46 -40.60 20.11
CA ARG A 2 -72.18 -40.02 20.60
C ARG A 2 -70.97 -39.98 19.63
N GLN A 3 -70.23 -38.90 19.43
CA GLN A 3 -70.18 -37.50 19.89
C GLN A 3 -69.03 -36.82 19.06
N PRO A 4 -68.83 -35.49 19.12
CA PRO A 4 -68.39 -34.61 18.02
C PRO A 4 -66.84 -34.41 17.92
N PRO A 5 -66.34 -33.69 16.87
CA PRO A 5 -64.91 -33.43 16.69
C PRO A 5 -64.32 -32.55 17.81
N ARG A 6 -63.13 -32.92 18.30
CA ARG A 6 -62.35 -32.11 19.25
C ARG A 6 -61.70 -30.90 18.54
N PRO A 7 -61.58 -29.74 19.22
CA PRO A 7 -61.09 -28.48 18.64
C PRO A 7 -59.57 -28.50 18.40
N PRO A 8 -59.03 -27.56 17.60
CA PRO A 8 -57.60 -27.52 17.28
C PRO A 8 -56.78 -27.22 18.53
N ARG A 9 -55.79 -28.08 18.80
CA ARG A 9 -54.73 -27.77 19.76
C ARG A 9 -53.94 -26.56 19.25
N THR A 10 -54.06 -25.46 19.98
CA THR A 10 -53.15 -24.33 19.92
C THR A 10 -51.75 -24.80 20.34
N HIS A 11 -50.86 -25.02 19.38
CA HIS A 11 -49.43 -25.08 19.65
C HIS A 11 -48.91 -23.65 19.88
N HIS A 12 -49.13 -23.12 21.08
CA HIS A 12 -48.16 -22.20 21.69
C HIS A 12 -46.96 -23.03 22.13
N ALA A 13 -46.10 -23.38 21.17
CA ALA A 13 -44.70 -23.63 21.46
C ALA A 13 -43.99 -22.31 21.19
N GLU A 14 -43.79 -21.52 22.25
CA GLU A 14 -42.73 -20.53 22.29
C GLU A 14 -41.41 -21.27 22.04
N VAL A 15 -41.04 -21.37 20.77
CA VAL A 15 -39.66 -21.62 20.39
C VAL A 15 -38.91 -20.38 20.85
N LEU A 16 -38.25 -20.49 21.99
CA LEU A 16 -37.10 -19.68 22.36
C LEU A 16 -36.08 -19.79 21.21
N ARG A 17 -36.30 -19.00 20.16
CA ARG A 17 -35.34 -18.79 19.08
C ARG A 17 -34.17 -18.08 19.73
N GLY A 18 -33.16 -18.86 20.10
CA GLY A 18 -31.84 -18.33 20.37
C GLY A 18 -31.46 -17.33 19.28
N PRO A 19 -30.75 -16.24 19.64
CA PRO A 19 -30.52 -15.12 18.75
C PRO A 19 -30.03 -15.63 17.39
N SER A 20 -30.74 -15.25 16.32
CA SER A 20 -30.39 -15.54 14.93
C SER A 20 -28.87 -15.41 14.70
N ARG A 21 -28.32 -16.20 13.77
CA ARG A 21 -26.88 -16.14 13.40
C ARG A 21 -26.40 -14.70 13.14
N ARG A 22 -27.30 -13.82 12.64
CA ARG A 22 -27.05 -12.38 12.46
C ARG A 22 -26.99 -11.57 13.77
N SER A 23 -27.81 -11.87 14.77
CA SER A 23 -27.74 -11.22 16.10
C SER A 23 -26.56 -11.70 16.95
N ARG A 24 -26.13 -12.97 16.83
CA ARG A 24 -24.89 -13.44 17.49
C ARG A 24 -23.65 -12.80 16.88
N HIS A 25 -23.58 -12.63 15.56
CA HIS A 25 -22.50 -11.87 14.92
C HIS A 25 -22.53 -10.37 15.27
N ARG A 26 -23.70 -9.77 15.49
CA ARG A 26 -23.80 -8.39 15.97
C ARG A 26 -23.35 -8.27 17.42
N LEU A 27 -23.83 -9.12 18.32
CA LEU A 27 -23.41 -9.12 19.73
C LEU A 27 -21.92 -9.39 19.87
N VAL A 28 -21.36 -10.43 19.23
CA VAL A 28 -19.92 -10.71 19.29
C VAL A 28 -19.10 -9.56 18.72
N ARG A 29 -19.54 -8.97 17.60
CA ARG A 29 -18.85 -7.83 17.00
C ARG A 29 -18.95 -6.58 17.86
N ASP A 30 -20.12 -6.29 18.42
CA ASP A 30 -20.36 -5.11 19.26
C ASP A 30 -19.65 -5.27 20.62
N SER A 31 -19.52 -6.49 21.15
CA SER A 31 -18.67 -6.81 22.31
C SER A 31 -17.17 -6.73 22.02
N VAL A 32 -16.72 -7.12 20.82
CA VAL A 32 -15.31 -6.98 20.41
C VAL A 32 -14.96 -5.50 20.16
N ILE A 33 -15.89 -4.71 19.62
CA ILE A 33 -15.73 -3.27 19.41
C ILE A 33 -15.74 -2.53 20.74
N ALA A 34 -16.70 -2.83 21.61
CA ALA A 34 -16.75 -2.26 22.96
C ALA A 34 -15.51 -2.67 23.76
N GLY A 35 -15.08 -3.93 23.66
CA GLY A 35 -13.87 -4.45 24.27
C GLY A 35 -12.62 -3.73 23.76
N ALA A 36 -12.41 -3.64 22.45
CA ALA A 36 -11.26 -2.94 21.86
C ALA A 36 -11.25 -1.45 22.21
N GLY A 37 -12.41 -0.79 22.19
CA GLY A 37 -12.56 0.60 22.62
C GLY A 37 -12.27 0.80 24.12
N LEU A 38 -12.79 -0.07 24.99
CA LEU A 38 -12.52 -0.06 26.44
C LEU A 38 -11.07 -0.39 26.76
N THR A 39 -10.43 -1.28 25.97
CA THR A 39 -9.01 -1.61 26.15
C THR A 39 -8.14 -0.43 25.71
N PHE A 40 -8.48 0.25 24.62
CA PHE A 40 -7.77 1.45 24.16
C PHE A 40 -7.97 2.65 25.08
N VAL A 41 -9.19 2.88 25.55
CA VAL A 41 -9.48 3.91 26.55
C VAL A 41 -8.82 3.55 27.87
N GLY A 42 -8.86 2.29 28.30
CA GLY A 42 -8.17 1.81 29.49
C GLY A 42 -6.65 2.01 29.41
N LEU A 43 -6.04 1.75 28.24
CA LEU A 43 -4.62 2.00 27.96
C LEU A 43 -4.29 3.50 27.96
N ALA A 44 -5.16 4.33 27.38
CA ALA A 44 -5.01 5.79 27.41
C ALA A 44 -5.18 6.37 28.82
N THR A 45 -6.13 5.86 29.61
CA THR A 45 -6.35 6.28 30.99
C THR A 45 -5.24 5.80 31.91
N THR A 46 -4.65 4.61 31.68
CA THR A 46 -3.47 4.16 32.42
C THR A 46 -2.24 5.00 32.08
N LEU A 47 -2.03 5.35 30.81
CA LEU A 47 -1.01 6.31 30.37
C LEU A 47 -1.24 7.74 30.93
N LEU A 48 -2.49 8.12 31.22
CA LEU A 48 -2.85 9.41 31.83
C LEU A 48 -2.69 9.42 33.36
N VAL A 49 -2.79 8.27 34.02
CA VAL A 49 -2.76 8.16 35.48
C VAL A 49 -1.35 7.85 36.01
N SER A 50 -0.42 7.38 35.17
CA SER A 50 0.96 7.07 35.57
C SER A 50 1.99 8.20 35.35
N GLY A 51 1.59 9.34 34.77
CA GLY A 51 2.50 10.48 34.50
C GLY A 51 2.70 11.40 35.72
N ASP A 52 3.95 11.61 36.12
CA ASP A 52 4.35 12.60 37.11
C ASP A 52 4.35 14.02 36.49
N SER A 53 4.02 15.00 37.32
CA SER A 53 3.36 16.30 37.02
C SER A 53 4.10 17.37 36.18
N ASN A 54 4.96 17.02 35.21
CA ASN A 54 5.69 18.04 34.42
C ASN A 54 5.60 17.93 32.89
N ASP A 55 4.93 16.93 32.31
CA ASP A 55 4.78 16.76 30.85
C ASP A 55 3.31 16.53 30.38
N ASP A 56 2.34 17.02 31.17
CA ASP A 56 0.90 16.75 31.02
C ASP A 56 0.31 17.17 29.65
N ASN A 57 0.88 18.17 28.97
CA ASN A 57 0.35 18.67 27.70
C ASN A 57 0.62 17.74 26.51
N GLN A 58 1.74 17.00 26.49
CA GLN A 58 2.06 16.11 25.36
C GLN A 58 1.28 14.80 25.44
N LEU A 59 1.14 14.23 26.65
CA LEU A 59 0.36 13.02 26.88
C LEU A 59 -1.14 13.23 26.62
N ALA A 60 -1.69 14.40 27.00
CA ALA A 60 -3.07 14.77 26.68
C ALA A 60 -3.32 14.91 25.17
N THR A 61 -2.31 15.38 24.41
CA THR A 61 -2.41 15.52 22.95
C THR A 61 -2.42 14.16 22.25
N VAL A 62 -1.56 13.22 22.70
CA VAL A 62 -1.52 11.86 22.17
C VAL A 62 -2.80 11.10 22.54
N ALA A 63 -3.25 11.18 23.79
CA ALA A 63 -4.48 10.54 24.26
C ALA A 63 -5.74 11.07 23.55
N SER A 64 -5.85 12.40 23.37
CA SER A 64 -6.97 13.01 22.64
C SER A 64 -6.97 12.66 21.15
N LEU A 65 -5.80 12.41 20.55
CA LEU A 65 -5.69 11.91 19.18
C LEU A 65 -6.19 10.46 19.06
N PHE A 66 -5.83 9.58 20.00
CA PHE A 66 -6.33 8.19 20.03
C PHE A 66 -7.84 8.13 20.27
N VAL A 67 -8.36 8.95 21.20
CA VAL A 67 -9.81 9.11 21.43
C VAL A 67 -10.49 9.70 20.20
N GLY A 68 -9.85 10.66 19.52
CA GLY A 68 -10.35 11.25 18.27
C GLY A 68 -10.46 10.22 17.14
N ILE A 69 -9.45 9.37 16.97
CA ILE A 69 -9.44 8.29 15.96
C ILE A 69 -10.49 7.23 16.30
N ALA A 70 -10.61 6.83 17.56
CA ALA A 70 -11.62 5.86 18.01
C ALA A 70 -13.05 6.42 17.86
N SER A 71 -13.29 7.66 18.27
CA SER A 71 -14.57 8.37 18.08
C SER A 71 -14.91 8.58 16.61
N LEU A 72 -13.91 8.88 15.77
CA LEU A 72 -14.10 8.98 14.32
C LEU A 72 -14.47 7.64 13.71
N LEU A 73 -13.83 6.54 14.15
CA LEU A 73 -14.15 5.18 13.70
C LEU A 73 -15.56 4.77 14.13
N VAL A 74 -15.95 5.08 15.37
CA VAL A 74 -17.31 4.84 15.90
C VAL A 74 -18.36 5.68 15.16
N ALA A 75 -18.09 6.97 14.93
CA ALA A 75 -18.96 7.87 14.17
C ALA A 75 -19.10 7.44 12.71
N LEU A 76 -18.02 6.99 12.07
CA LEU A 76 -18.07 6.36 10.74
C LEU A 76 -18.98 5.12 10.77
N MET A 77 -18.86 4.31 11.82
CA MET A 77 -19.59 3.05 11.95
C MET A 77 -21.09 3.23 12.20
N ASP A 78 -21.48 4.24 12.97
CA ASP A 78 -22.89 4.61 13.16
C ASP A 78 -23.46 5.33 11.93
N PHE A 79 -22.66 6.14 11.24
CA PHE A 79 -23.02 6.67 9.92
C PHE A 79 -23.28 5.54 8.91
N PHE A 80 -22.59 4.40 9.00
CA PHE A 80 -22.85 3.21 8.16
C PHE A 80 -24.15 2.45 8.48
N ARG A 81 -24.87 2.80 9.56
CA ARG A 81 -26.14 2.13 9.93
C ARG A 81 -27.38 2.75 9.30
N GLN A 82 -27.34 3.99 8.84
CA GLN A 82 -28.49 4.65 8.21
C GLN A 82 -28.47 4.38 6.70
N GLU A 83 -29.14 3.31 6.24
CA GLU A 83 -29.52 3.18 4.83
C GLU A 83 -30.65 4.17 4.52
N PRO A 84 -30.47 5.17 3.64
CA PRO A 84 -31.59 5.98 3.20
C PRO A 84 -32.44 5.14 2.25
N THR A 85 -33.75 5.23 2.43
CA THR A 85 -34.80 4.62 1.61
C THR A 85 -34.50 4.69 0.10
N PRO A 86 -34.74 3.61 -0.67
CA PRO A 86 -34.59 3.64 -2.12
C PRO A 86 -35.54 4.71 -2.69
N ALA A 87 -34.98 5.60 -3.52
CA ALA A 87 -35.78 6.61 -4.22
C ALA A 87 -36.76 5.94 -5.20
N ASP A 88 -37.93 6.54 -5.35
CA ASP A 88 -39.01 6.13 -6.25
C ASP A 88 -38.50 5.90 -7.69
N PRO A 89 -38.78 4.72 -8.32
CA PRO A 89 -38.46 4.44 -9.72
C PRO A 89 -38.91 5.51 -10.71
N ALA A 90 -40.04 6.19 -10.44
CA ALA A 90 -40.54 7.27 -11.30
C ALA A 90 -39.57 8.47 -11.34
N ALA A 91 -38.97 8.83 -10.21
CA ALA A 91 -38.00 9.93 -10.15
C ALA A 91 -36.72 9.63 -10.93
N TYR A 92 -36.25 8.38 -10.93
CA TYR A 92 -35.12 7.96 -11.77
C TYR A 92 -35.47 7.96 -13.26
N ALA A 93 -36.71 7.64 -13.62
CA ALA A 93 -37.19 7.70 -15.00
C ALA A 93 -37.21 9.14 -15.51
N ASP A 94 -37.67 10.09 -14.69
CA ASP A 94 -37.70 11.52 -15.04
C ASP A 94 -36.29 12.11 -15.22
N ASP A 95 -35.37 11.77 -14.32
CA ASP A 95 -33.96 12.18 -14.39
C ASP A 95 -33.25 11.61 -15.63
N LEU A 96 -33.52 10.33 -15.97
CA LEU A 96 -33.03 9.72 -17.21
C LEU A 96 -33.62 10.37 -18.46
N ALA A 97 -34.93 10.67 -18.47
CA ALA A 97 -35.61 11.28 -19.61
C ALA A 97 -35.07 12.69 -19.92
N LEU A 98 -34.87 13.52 -18.90
CA LEU A 98 -34.26 14.85 -19.05
C LEU A 98 -32.84 14.75 -19.65
N THR A 99 -32.04 13.81 -19.14
CA THR A 99 -30.67 13.59 -19.61
C THR A 99 -30.64 13.13 -21.07
N LEU A 100 -31.48 12.16 -21.44
CA LEU A 100 -31.56 11.65 -22.82
C LEU A 100 -32.10 12.70 -23.79
N ARG A 101 -33.06 13.54 -23.36
CA ARG A 101 -33.61 14.60 -24.21
C ARG A 101 -32.55 15.64 -24.53
N ALA A 102 -31.81 16.10 -23.53
CA ALA A 102 -30.71 17.04 -23.74
C ALA A 102 -29.64 16.46 -24.68
N GLN A 103 -29.26 15.20 -24.47
CA GLN A 103 -28.29 14.49 -25.32
C GLN A 103 -28.73 14.44 -26.79
N TRP A 104 -29.94 13.96 -27.07
CA TRP A 104 -30.38 13.75 -28.45
C TRP A 104 -30.75 15.05 -29.15
N LEU A 105 -31.12 16.11 -28.42
CA LEU A 105 -31.28 17.45 -29.00
C LEU A 105 -29.92 18.02 -29.43
N GLU A 106 -28.89 17.88 -28.59
CA GLU A 106 -27.52 18.29 -28.93
C GLU A 106 -26.99 17.50 -30.15
N GLU A 107 -27.26 16.20 -30.21
CA GLU A 107 -26.92 15.38 -31.38
C GLU A 107 -27.70 15.82 -32.63
N ALA A 108 -29.00 16.08 -32.53
CA ALA A 108 -29.81 16.56 -33.67
C ALA A 108 -29.35 17.92 -34.21
N GLU A 109 -28.95 18.83 -33.33
CA GLU A 109 -28.35 20.12 -33.68
C GLU A 109 -26.99 19.94 -34.36
N SER A 110 -26.13 19.05 -33.84
CA SER A 110 -24.82 18.75 -34.45
C SER A 110 -24.91 18.15 -35.85
N ARG A 111 -26.05 17.54 -36.18
CA ARG A 111 -26.36 16.98 -37.50
C ARG A 111 -27.05 17.96 -38.45
N ARG A 112 -27.21 19.22 -38.03
CA ARG A 112 -27.94 20.27 -38.75
C ARG A 112 -29.33 19.84 -39.22
N LEU A 113 -30.01 18.97 -38.47
CA LEU A 113 -31.36 18.52 -38.84
C LEU A 113 -32.40 19.64 -38.80
N ARG A 114 -32.05 20.78 -38.20
CA ARG A 114 -32.89 21.98 -38.10
C ARG A 114 -32.67 22.98 -39.24
N ASP A 115 -31.61 22.84 -40.02
CA ASP A 115 -31.14 23.85 -40.97
C ASP A 115 -30.88 23.22 -42.36
N PRO A 116 -31.53 23.65 -43.46
CA PRO A 116 -32.63 24.63 -43.52
C PRO A 116 -33.99 24.05 -43.06
N ARG A 117 -34.18 22.74 -43.24
CA ARG A 117 -35.29 21.92 -42.69
C ARG A 117 -34.87 20.46 -42.63
N VAL A 118 -35.68 19.60 -42.00
CA VAL A 118 -35.44 18.15 -42.02
C VAL A 118 -35.60 17.65 -43.46
N LEU A 119 -34.60 16.93 -43.99
CA LEU A 119 -34.70 16.32 -45.31
C LEU A 119 -35.93 15.39 -45.34
N PRO A 120 -36.81 15.50 -46.36
CA PRO A 120 -38.01 14.70 -46.38
C PRO A 120 -37.71 13.20 -46.37
N LEU A 121 -38.33 12.49 -45.43
CA LEU A 121 -38.26 11.03 -45.34
C LEU A 121 -39.65 10.48 -45.60
N VAL A 122 -39.74 9.56 -46.57
CA VAL A 122 -40.98 8.85 -46.89
C VAL A 122 -40.82 7.42 -46.46
N TRP A 123 -41.87 6.86 -45.87
CA TRP A 123 -41.96 5.43 -45.62
C TRP A 123 -43.32 4.91 -46.04
N THR A 124 -43.32 3.65 -46.44
CA THR A 124 -44.52 2.91 -46.80
C THR A 124 -44.62 1.66 -45.95
N THR A 125 -45.81 1.11 -45.88
CA THR A 125 -45.98 -0.26 -45.38
C THR A 125 -45.16 -1.20 -46.28
N THR A 126 -44.33 -2.07 -45.71
CA THR A 126 -43.50 -2.95 -46.54
C THR A 126 -44.37 -3.93 -47.34
N SER A 127 -44.00 -4.18 -48.59
CA SER A 127 -44.58 -5.24 -49.42
C SER A 127 -43.88 -6.58 -49.25
N ARG A 128 -42.76 -6.62 -48.51
CA ARG A 128 -41.97 -7.84 -48.27
C ARG A 128 -42.68 -8.76 -47.26
N PRO A 129 -42.57 -10.10 -47.39
CA PRO A 129 -43.22 -11.07 -46.51
C PRO A 129 -42.46 -11.22 -45.18
N VAL A 130 -42.27 -10.11 -44.46
CA VAL A 130 -41.41 -10.01 -43.27
C VAL A 130 -42.17 -9.50 -42.03
N ALA A 131 -43.44 -9.13 -42.21
CA ALA A 131 -44.33 -8.72 -41.14
C ALA A 131 -45.08 -9.92 -40.56
N ASP A 132 -45.39 -9.84 -39.27
CA ASP A 132 -46.25 -10.81 -38.59
C ASP A 132 -47.70 -10.56 -39.05
N GLU A 133 -48.23 -11.39 -39.95
CA GLU A 133 -49.65 -11.30 -40.32
C GLU A 133 -50.51 -11.66 -39.09
N PRO A 134 -51.49 -10.82 -38.72
CA PRO A 134 -52.35 -11.14 -37.59
C PRO A 134 -53.12 -12.43 -37.89
N HIS A 135 -52.86 -13.48 -37.11
CA HIS A 135 -53.65 -14.71 -37.15
C HIS A 135 -55.14 -14.38 -37.04
N THR A 136 -55.86 -14.62 -38.14
CA THR A 136 -57.32 -14.60 -38.20
C THR A 136 -57.87 -15.66 -37.26
N SER A 137 -58.22 -15.27 -36.03
CA SER A 137 -59.21 -16.01 -35.26
C SER A 137 -60.59 -15.72 -35.84
N ALA A 138 -61.28 -16.80 -36.23
CA ALA A 138 -62.61 -16.77 -36.82
C ALA A 138 -63.65 -16.25 -35.80
N SER A 139 -63.88 -14.94 -35.74
CA SER A 139 -65.14 -14.31 -35.29
C SER A 139 -65.07 -12.77 -35.33
N GLY A 140 -65.58 -12.20 -36.42
CA GLY A 140 -66.25 -10.88 -36.45
C GLY A 140 -65.40 -9.59 -36.29
N PRO A 141 -65.86 -8.43 -36.80
CA PRO A 141 -65.00 -7.53 -37.56
C PRO A 141 -64.66 -6.20 -36.85
N ARG A 142 -63.40 -5.77 -36.99
CA ARG A 142 -62.87 -4.38 -37.09
C ARG A 142 -61.44 -4.33 -36.54
N VAL A 143 -60.45 -4.64 -37.38
CA VAL A 143 -59.07 -4.22 -37.10
C VAL A 143 -58.69 -3.24 -38.19
N LEU A 144 -58.46 -1.99 -37.80
CA LEU A 144 -57.98 -0.93 -38.66
C LEU A 144 -56.78 -1.44 -39.47
N ARG A 145 -56.90 -1.49 -40.80
CA ARG A 145 -55.74 -1.31 -41.66
C ARG A 145 -55.27 0.13 -41.44
N VAL A 146 -54.49 0.36 -40.38
CA VAL A 146 -53.76 1.61 -40.23
C VAL A 146 -52.81 1.67 -41.41
N ARG A 147 -53.13 2.45 -42.44
CA ARG A 147 -52.16 2.81 -43.48
C ARG A 147 -51.04 3.56 -42.76
N LEU A 148 -49.90 2.89 -42.59
CA LEU A 148 -48.73 3.46 -41.94
C LEU A 148 -47.90 4.31 -42.89
N ASP A 149 -48.33 4.45 -44.15
CA ASP A 149 -47.68 5.30 -45.13
C ASP A 149 -47.57 6.73 -44.60
N GLY A 150 -46.37 7.29 -44.68
CA GLY A 150 -46.09 8.56 -44.06
C GLY A 150 -44.96 9.31 -44.76
N ARG A 151 -45.05 10.63 -44.68
CA ARG A 151 -44.06 11.57 -45.15
C ARG A 151 -43.72 12.49 -44.00
N LEU A 152 -42.43 12.64 -43.72
CA LEU A 152 -41.90 13.70 -42.87
C LEU A 152 -41.52 14.87 -43.77
N ASP A 153 -42.19 15.99 -43.60
CA ASP A 153 -41.84 17.25 -44.27
C ASP A 153 -42.26 18.40 -43.34
N GLY A 154 -41.40 19.41 -43.21
CA GLY A 154 -41.66 20.58 -42.36
C GLY A 154 -40.60 20.85 -41.28
N ARG A 155 -40.95 21.74 -40.36
CA ARG A 155 -40.04 22.18 -39.28
C ARG A 155 -39.83 21.08 -38.25
N PHE A 156 -38.61 21.03 -37.72
CA PHE A 156 -38.14 19.99 -36.79
C PHE A 156 -39.12 19.66 -35.65
N ASP A 157 -39.65 20.65 -34.94
CA ASP A 157 -40.52 20.41 -33.77
C ASP A 157 -41.90 19.83 -34.15
N ALA A 158 -42.43 20.21 -35.32
CA ALA A 158 -43.68 19.62 -35.83
C ALA A 158 -43.47 18.17 -36.27
N VAL A 159 -42.34 17.89 -36.92
CA VAL A 159 -41.93 16.57 -37.40
C VAL A 159 -41.81 15.56 -36.25
N ILE A 160 -41.09 15.91 -35.17
CA ILE A 160 -40.94 15.01 -34.01
C ILE A 160 -42.27 14.78 -33.28
N GLY A 161 -43.15 15.78 -33.22
CA GLY A 161 -44.48 15.65 -32.60
C GLY A 161 -45.38 14.67 -33.37
N GLN A 162 -45.44 14.81 -34.70
CA GLN A 162 -46.25 13.93 -35.56
C GLN A 162 -45.79 12.47 -35.50
N LEU A 163 -44.48 12.22 -35.42
CA LEU A 163 -43.95 10.86 -35.28
C LEU A 163 -44.36 10.20 -33.96
N ALA A 164 -44.26 10.94 -32.86
CA ALA A 164 -44.64 10.45 -31.54
C ALA A 164 -46.14 10.13 -31.49
N GLU A 165 -46.98 11.01 -32.03
CA GLU A 165 -48.43 10.81 -32.08
C GLU A 165 -48.81 9.55 -32.88
N ARG A 166 -48.25 9.39 -34.09
CA ARG A 166 -48.51 8.20 -34.93
C ARG A 166 -48.02 6.91 -34.27
N TYR A 167 -46.89 6.95 -33.58
CA TYR A 167 -46.38 5.78 -32.85
C TYR A 167 -47.27 5.40 -31.67
N GLU A 168 -47.78 6.37 -30.92
CA GLU A 168 -48.68 6.14 -29.79
C GLU A 168 -50.05 5.56 -30.21
N GLN A 169 -50.46 5.77 -31.46
CA GLN A 169 -51.67 5.16 -32.05
C GLN A 169 -51.50 3.65 -32.36
N LEU A 170 -50.28 3.10 -32.31
CA LEU A 170 -50.05 1.68 -32.56
C LEU A 170 -50.59 0.83 -31.39
N PRO A 171 -51.39 -0.23 -31.64
CA PRO A 171 -52.05 -1.01 -30.59
C PRO A 171 -51.10 -1.57 -29.52
N GLN A 172 -49.92 -2.02 -29.95
CA GLN A 172 -48.89 -2.62 -29.09
C GLN A 172 -47.66 -1.73 -28.92
N ARG A 173 -47.63 -0.56 -29.57
CA ARG A 173 -46.44 0.33 -29.63
C ARG A 173 -45.18 -0.47 -29.97
N ARG A 174 -45.28 -1.29 -31.01
CA ARG A 174 -44.18 -2.06 -31.59
C ARG A 174 -44.00 -1.61 -33.03
N LEU A 175 -42.76 -1.38 -33.45
CA LEU A 175 -42.48 -0.92 -34.80
C LEU A 175 -41.16 -1.49 -35.28
N VAL A 176 -41.15 -2.04 -36.50
CA VAL A 176 -39.92 -2.38 -37.22
C VAL A 176 -39.75 -1.40 -38.37
N VAL A 177 -38.60 -0.75 -38.43
CA VAL A 177 -38.22 0.18 -39.49
C VAL A 177 -37.13 -0.46 -40.32
N ILE A 178 -37.46 -0.79 -41.57
CA ILE A 178 -36.50 -1.30 -42.55
C ILE A 178 -36.19 -0.26 -43.63
N GLY A 179 -35.13 -0.47 -44.41
CA GLY A 179 -34.79 0.39 -45.53
C GLY A 179 -33.35 0.20 -45.99
N GLU A 180 -32.99 0.78 -47.12
CA GLU A 180 -31.66 0.66 -47.73
C GLU A 180 -30.53 1.28 -46.85
N PRO A 181 -29.27 0.88 -47.04
CA PRO A 181 -28.13 1.54 -46.41
C PRO A 181 -28.15 3.05 -46.68
N GLY A 182 -28.02 3.86 -45.63
CA GLY A 182 -28.06 5.32 -45.74
C GLY A 182 -29.46 5.95 -45.83
N ALA A 183 -30.55 5.18 -45.91
CA ALA A 183 -31.94 5.69 -46.05
C ALA A 183 -32.46 6.56 -44.89
N GLY A 184 -31.69 6.77 -43.81
CA GLY A 184 -32.09 7.63 -42.69
C GLY A 184 -32.76 6.91 -41.52
N LYS A 185 -32.68 5.58 -41.43
CA LYS A 185 -33.27 4.78 -40.32
C LYS A 185 -32.88 5.27 -38.92
N THR A 186 -31.59 5.50 -38.67
CA THR A 186 -31.09 6.06 -37.40
C THR A 186 -31.62 7.48 -37.15
N VAL A 187 -31.76 8.30 -38.20
CA VAL A 187 -32.33 9.66 -38.07
C VAL A 187 -33.79 9.56 -37.67
N LEU A 188 -34.56 8.67 -38.30
CA LEU A 188 -35.95 8.40 -37.94
C LEU A 188 -36.08 7.92 -36.48
N ALA A 189 -35.23 6.96 -36.06
CA ALA A 189 -35.22 6.46 -34.69
C ALA A 189 -34.89 7.55 -33.66
N MET A 190 -33.95 8.45 -33.99
CA MET A 190 -33.60 9.59 -33.15
C MET A 190 -34.72 10.64 -33.08
N LEU A 191 -35.34 10.99 -34.21
CA LEU A 191 -36.47 11.93 -34.27
C LEU A 191 -37.68 11.39 -33.50
N LEU A 192 -37.99 10.09 -33.65
CA LEU A 192 -39.03 9.41 -32.88
C LEU A 192 -38.71 9.43 -31.37
N THR A 193 -37.47 9.13 -30.99
CA THR A 193 -37.03 9.18 -29.59
C THR A 193 -37.21 10.58 -28.99
N LEU A 194 -36.83 11.63 -29.73
CA LEU A 194 -37.01 13.02 -29.31
C LEU A 194 -38.48 13.43 -29.19
N GLY A 195 -39.31 13.02 -30.15
CA GLY A 195 -40.75 13.24 -30.11
C GLY A 195 -41.39 12.60 -28.88
N LEU A 196 -41.07 11.33 -28.63
CA LEU A 196 -41.57 10.59 -27.47
C LEU A 196 -41.07 11.16 -26.14
N LEU A 197 -39.82 11.65 -26.05
CA LEU A 197 -39.33 12.37 -24.87
C LEU A 197 -40.01 13.73 -24.68
N GLY A 198 -40.38 14.40 -25.77
CA GLY A 198 -41.09 15.67 -25.76
C GLY A 198 -42.53 15.54 -25.28
N ALA A 199 -43.23 14.47 -25.69
CA ALA A 199 -44.63 14.19 -25.33
C ALA A 199 -44.80 13.42 -24.00
N ARG A 200 -43.70 12.97 -23.37
CA ARG A 200 -43.72 12.16 -22.15
C ARG A 200 -44.23 12.95 -20.93
N GLN A 201 -45.14 12.34 -20.15
CA GLN A 201 -45.55 12.81 -18.82
C GLN A 201 -44.58 12.35 -17.70
N PRO A 202 -44.45 13.08 -16.58
CA PRO A 202 -43.65 12.65 -15.42
C PRO A 202 -44.06 11.25 -14.94
N GLY A 203 -43.07 10.40 -14.62
CA GLY A 203 -43.28 8.99 -14.28
C GLY A 203 -43.64 8.07 -15.47
N GLY A 204 -43.77 8.59 -16.69
CA GLY A 204 -44.04 7.80 -17.90
C GLY A 204 -42.84 6.98 -18.40
N ARG A 205 -43.05 6.18 -19.45
CA ARG A 205 -41.99 5.38 -20.09
C ARG A 205 -40.93 6.27 -20.74
N VAL A 206 -39.66 5.92 -20.59
CA VAL A 206 -38.52 6.64 -21.14
C VAL A 206 -38.05 5.92 -22.41
N PRO A 207 -38.19 6.52 -23.61
CA PRO A 207 -37.59 5.98 -24.82
C PRO A 207 -36.06 6.07 -24.74
N VAL A 208 -35.39 4.96 -25.03
CA VAL A 208 -33.93 4.86 -24.99
C VAL A 208 -33.42 4.34 -26.32
N LEU A 209 -32.72 5.19 -27.06
CA LEU A 209 -32.03 4.82 -28.30
C LEU A 209 -30.75 4.04 -27.98
N LEU A 210 -30.69 2.78 -28.43
CA LEU A 210 -29.67 1.79 -28.09
C LEU A 210 -29.07 1.18 -29.38
N PRO A 211 -27.79 1.43 -29.70
CA PRO A 211 -27.13 0.80 -30.84
C PRO A 211 -26.84 -0.67 -30.53
N VAL A 212 -27.40 -1.60 -31.30
CA VAL A 212 -27.32 -3.04 -30.98
C VAL A 212 -26.00 -3.71 -31.38
N SER A 213 -25.06 -3.01 -32.01
CA SER A 213 -23.74 -3.56 -32.36
C SER A 213 -22.92 -4.07 -31.17
N THR A 214 -23.21 -3.60 -29.95
CA THR A 214 -22.52 -4.06 -28.73
C THR A 214 -23.24 -5.21 -28.00
N TRP A 215 -24.35 -5.70 -28.57
CA TRP A 215 -25.11 -6.81 -28.01
C TRP A 215 -24.67 -8.14 -28.63
N ASP A 216 -24.24 -9.06 -27.78
CA ASP A 216 -24.05 -10.46 -28.16
C ASP A 216 -25.25 -11.29 -27.64
N PRO A 217 -26.23 -11.60 -28.51
CA PRO A 217 -27.45 -12.30 -28.12
C PRO A 217 -27.21 -13.76 -27.72
N VAL A 218 -26.03 -14.32 -28.01
CA VAL A 218 -25.68 -15.70 -27.63
C VAL A 218 -25.20 -15.75 -26.17
N ARG A 219 -24.48 -14.72 -25.73
CA ARG A 219 -23.86 -14.67 -24.40
C ARG A 219 -24.70 -13.93 -23.36
N GLU A 220 -25.48 -12.94 -23.80
CA GLU A 220 -26.17 -12.01 -22.90
C GLU A 220 -27.64 -11.81 -23.34
N PRO A 221 -28.64 -12.05 -22.46
CA PRO A 221 -30.03 -11.71 -22.72
C PRO A 221 -30.23 -10.22 -22.97
N LEU A 222 -31.26 -9.84 -23.74
CA LEU A 222 -31.54 -8.43 -24.07
C LEU A 222 -31.71 -7.56 -22.82
N ASP A 223 -32.47 -8.02 -21.84
CA ASP A 223 -32.76 -7.28 -20.60
C ASP A 223 -31.47 -6.95 -19.82
N ASP A 224 -30.55 -7.92 -19.70
CA ASP A 224 -29.26 -7.73 -19.04
C ASP A 224 -28.35 -6.80 -19.84
N TRP A 225 -28.37 -6.91 -21.18
CA TRP A 225 -27.65 -6.01 -22.07
C TRP A 225 -28.15 -4.56 -21.95
N ILE A 226 -29.47 -4.32 -21.94
CA ILE A 226 -30.06 -2.98 -21.75
C ILE A 226 -29.62 -2.41 -20.41
N VAL A 227 -29.73 -3.21 -19.34
CA VAL A 227 -29.30 -2.82 -17.99
C VAL A 227 -27.83 -2.43 -17.97
N ARG A 228 -26.94 -3.24 -18.55
CA ARG A 228 -25.51 -2.97 -18.62
C ARG A 228 -25.22 -1.72 -19.45
N THR A 229 -25.87 -1.58 -20.60
CA THR A 229 -25.69 -0.49 -21.56
C THR A 229 -26.16 0.85 -21.00
N LEU A 230 -27.17 0.87 -20.12
CA LEU A 230 -27.57 2.06 -19.38
C LEU A 230 -26.70 2.30 -18.13
N ALA A 231 -26.33 1.23 -17.43
CA ALA A 231 -25.58 1.33 -16.18
C ALA A 231 -24.22 2.00 -16.38
N VAL A 232 -23.45 1.61 -17.40
CA VAL A 232 -22.09 2.10 -17.63
C VAL A 232 -22.05 3.62 -17.93
N PRO A 233 -22.72 4.14 -18.96
CA PRO A 233 -22.63 5.56 -19.33
C PRO A 233 -23.38 6.51 -18.38
N TYR A 234 -24.56 6.12 -17.88
CA TYR A 234 -25.42 7.03 -17.10
C TYR A 234 -25.27 6.85 -15.58
N TYR A 235 -24.97 5.64 -15.10
CA TYR A 235 -24.95 5.29 -13.68
C TYR A 235 -23.61 4.72 -13.18
N SER A 236 -22.53 4.90 -13.95
CA SER A 236 -21.17 4.41 -13.64
C SER A 236 -21.09 2.94 -13.19
N GLY A 237 -21.83 2.07 -13.88
CA GLY A 237 -21.85 0.63 -13.67
C GLY A 237 -22.88 0.13 -12.65
N ARG A 238 -23.69 1.00 -12.01
CA ARG A 238 -24.74 0.56 -11.08
C ARG A 238 -25.94 0.00 -11.85
N GLN A 239 -26.03 -1.32 -11.88
CA GLN A 239 -27.10 -2.04 -12.59
C GLN A 239 -28.45 -2.03 -11.84
N GLU A 240 -28.46 -1.73 -10.53
CA GLU A 240 -29.68 -1.71 -9.70
C GLU A 240 -30.73 -0.71 -10.20
N ILE A 241 -30.31 0.47 -10.65
CA ILE A 241 -31.23 1.53 -11.11
C ILE A 241 -31.86 1.15 -12.46
N PRO A 242 -31.08 0.83 -13.53
CA PRO A 242 -31.68 0.35 -14.78
C PRO A 242 -32.51 -0.92 -14.61
N ARG A 243 -32.12 -1.85 -13.72
CA ARG A 243 -32.94 -3.04 -13.41
C ARG A 243 -34.29 -2.65 -12.82
N ALA A 244 -34.33 -1.69 -11.90
CA ALA A 244 -35.59 -1.20 -11.36
C ALA A 244 -36.45 -0.55 -12.45
N LEU A 245 -35.86 0.32 -13.28
CA LEU A 245 -36.58 0.96 -14.40
C LEU A 245 -37.16 -0.07 -15.38
N LEU A 246 -36.38 -1.11 -15.71
CA LEU A 246 -36.83 -2.19 -16.60
C LEU A 246 -37.91 -3.06 -15.94
N ALA A 247 -37.75 -3.43 -14.68
CA ALA A 247 -38.71 -4.25 -13.92
C ALA A 247 -40.07 -3.55 -13.75
N HIS A 248 -40.06 -2.22 -13.56
CA HIS A 248 -41.28 -1.40 -13.50
C HIS A 248 -41.85 -1.04 -14.88
N GLY A 249 -41.27 -1.52 -15.98
CA GLY A 249 -41.78 -1.26 -17.34
C GLY A 249 -41.67 0.21 -17.77
N LEU A 250 -40.74 0.95 -17.17
CA LEU A 250 -40.52 2.38 -17.42
C LEU A 250 -39.54 2.65 -18.58
N LEU A 251 -39.02 1.62 -19.24
CA LEU A 251 -38.11 1.77 -20.39
C LEU A 251 -38.82 1.37 -21.69
N LEU A 252 -38.65 2.18 -22.73
CA LEU A 252 -39.03 1.89 -24.10
C LEU A 252 -37.76 1.74 -24.96
N PRO A 253 -37.29 0.51 -25.25
CA PRO A 253 -36.09 0.31 -26.04
C PRO A 253 -36.34 0.66 -27.52
N VAL A 254 -35.51 1.56 -28.05
CA VAL A 254 -35.38 1.88 -29.47
C VAL A 254 -34.06 1.28 -29.96
N LEU A 255 -34.13 0.08 -30.50
CA LEU A 255 -32.98 -0.73 -30.93
C LEU A 255 -32.56 -0.32 -32.34
N ASP A 256 -31.41 0.33 -32.47
CA ASP A 256 -30.90 0.82 -33.75
C ASP A 256 -29.81 -0.11 -34.32
N GLY A 257 -30.01 -0.61 -35.54
CA GLY A 257 -29.00 -1.31 -36.34
C GLY A 257 -28.92 -2.82 -36.11
N LEU A 258 -30.04 -3.55 -36.18
CA LEU A 258 -30.05 -5.03 -36.07
C LEU A 258 -29.13 -5.72 -37.11
N ASP A 259 -28.93 -5.08 -38.26
CA ASP A 259 -27.99 -5.50 -39.29
C ASP A 259 -26.52 -5.43 -38.85
N GLU A 260 -26.19 -4.65 -37.81
CA GLU A 260 -24.82 -4.56 -37.30
C GLU A 260 -24.41 -5.77 -36.43
N ILE A 261 -25.36 -6.61 -36.03
CA ILE A 261 -25.08 -7.88 -35.33
C ILE A 261 -24.54 -8.89 -36.35
N PRO A 262 -23.47 -9.65 -36.01
CA PRO A 262 -22.95 -10.72 -36.86
C PRO A 262 -24.06 -11.67 -37.31
N GLU A 263 -24.04 -12.07 -38.58
CA GLU A 263 -25.09 -12.87 -39.20
C GLU A 263 -25.43 -14.15 -38.39
N SER A 264 -24.39 -14.82 -37.88
CA SER A 264 -24.52 -16.04 -37.07
C SER A 264 -25.30 -15.84 -35.77
N ALA A 265 -25.32 -14.62 -35.22
CA ALA A 265 -25.98 -14.28 -33.96
C ALA A 265 -27.33 -13.57 -34.17
N ARG A 266 -27.59 -13.03 -35.37
CA ARG A 266 -28.79 -12.20 -35.66
C ARG A 266 -30.12 -12.94 -35.49
N ARG A 267 -30.16 -14.25 -35.78
CA ARG A 267 -31.34 -15.11 -35.52
C ARG A 267 -31.63 -15.22 -34.02
N GLY A 268 -30.57 -15.35 -33.21
CA GLY A 268 -30.65 -15.34 -31.75
C GLY A 268 -31.16 -14.01 -31.23
N ALA A 269 -30.76 -12.89 -31.86
CA ALA A 269 -31.22 -11.56 -31.50
C ALA A 269 -32.75 -11.41 -31.61
N ILE A 270 -33.37 -11.80 -32.73
CA ILE A 270 -34.84 -11.69 -32.85
C ILE A 270 -35.57 -12.58 -31.84
N ARG A 271 -35.07 -13.80 -31.59
CA ARG A 271 -35.63 -14.67 -30.54
C ARG A 271 -35.52 -14.02 -29.16
N GLY A 272 -34.37 -13.43 -28.85
CA GLY A 272 -34.13 -12.70 -27.60
C GLY A 272 -35.05 -11.49 -27.46
N ILE A 273 -35.27 -10.73 -28.54
CA ILE A 273 -36.20 -9.59 -28.57
C ILE A 273 -37.64 -10.08 -28.34
N ASN A 274 -38.12 -11.08 -29.09
CA ASN A 274 -39.46 -11.66 -28.90
C ASN A 274 -39.67 -12.20 -27.47
N HIS A 275 -38.63 -12.80 -26.87
CA HIS A 275 -38.68 -13.29 -25.50
C HIS A 275 -38.78 -12.14 -24.49
N ALA A 276 -37.96 -11.09 -24.65
CA ALA A 276 -37.94 -9.93 -23.77
C ALA A 276 -39.22 -9.08 -23.86
N ILE A 277 -39.84 -9.01 -25.04
CA ILE A 277 -41.08 -8.28 -25.27
C ILE A 277 -42.29 -8.95 -24.60
N GLY A 278 -42.31 -10.29 -24.56
CA GLY A 278 -43.46 -11.04 -24.06
C GLY A 278 -44.75 -10.71 -24.82
N GLY A 279 -45.83 -10.44 -24.07
CA GLY A 279 -47.15 -10.08 -24.62
C GLY A 279 -47.45 -8.58 -24.73
N GLU A 280 -46.74 -7.71 -24.00
CA GLU A 280 -47.20 -6.32 -23.78
C GLU A 280 -46.11 -5.22 -23.79
N ARG A 281 -44.81 -5.56 -23.87
CA ARG A 281 -43.77 -4.52 -23.86
C ARG A 281 -43.65 -3.83 -25.23
N PRO A 282 -43.42 -2.50 -25.26
CA PRO A 282 -43.23 -1.76 -26.50
C PRO A 282 -41.76 -1.84 -26.96
N VAL A 283 -41.52 -1.72 -28.26
CA VAL A 283 -40.16 -1.73 -28.84
C VAL A 283 -40.15 -1.01 -30.18
N VAL A 284 -39.04 -0.39 -30.52
CA VAL A 284 -38.75 0.02 -31.90
C VAL A 284 -37.47 -0.68 -32.35
N VAL A 285 -37.46 -1.27 -33.54
CA VAL A 285 -36.27 -1.94 -34.09
C VAL A 285 -35.98 -1.38 -35.47
N THR A 286 -34.73 -1.01 -35.74
CA THR A 286 -34.27 -0.66 -37.09
C THR A 286 -33.37 -1.76 -37.65
N CYS A 287 -33.51 -2.03 -38.95
CA CYS A 287 -32.65 -2.97 -39.68
C CYS A 287 -32.55 -2.56 -41.15
N ARG A 288 -31.53 -3.02 -41.88
CA ARG A 288 -31.56 -2.93 -43.33
C ARG A 288 -32.58 -3.90 -43.94
N ALA A 289 -33.16 -3.52 -45.07
CA ALA A 289 -34.27 -4.25 -45.70
C ALA A 289 -33.89 -5.66 -46.16
N VAL A 290 -32.82 -5.78 -46.94
CA VAL A 290 -32.31 -7.07 -47.46
C VAL A 290 -31.91 -7.99 -46.29
N GLU A 291 -31.13 -7.47 -45.36
CA GLU A 291 -30.64 -8.21 -44.19
C GLU A 291 -31.77 -8.70 -43.27
N TYR A 292 -32.88 -7.95 -43.15
CA TYR A 292 -34.04 -8.37 -42.38
C TYR A 292 -34.85 -9.43 -43.13
N GLU A 293 -35.04 -9.27 -44.44
CA GLU A 293 -35.77 -10.24 -45.25
C GLU A 293 -35.05 -11.59 -45.33
N GLU A 294 -33.74 -11.58 -45.58
CA GLU A 294 -32.93 -12.80 -45.57
C GLU A 294 -32.94 -13.50 -44.22
N LEU A 295 -33.00 -12.73 -43.13
CA LEU A 295 -33.09 -13.28 -41.79
C LEU A 295 -34.40 -14.04 -41.56
N ILE A 296 -35.54 -13.47 -41.96
CA ILE A 296 -36.86 -14.12 -41.87
C ILE A 296 -36.93 -15.31 -42.84
N ARG A 297 -36.49 -15.14 -44.09
CA ARG A 297 -36.42 -16.21 -45.09
C ARG A 297 -35.53 -17.37 -44.64
N GLY A 298 -34.45 -17.06 -43.90
CA GLY A 298 -33.55 -18.02 -43.28
C GLY A 298 -34.11 -18.73 -42.03
N GLY A 299 -35.41 -18.57 -41.72
CA GLY A 299 -36.10 -19.27 -40.65
C GLY A 299 -36.05 -18.59 -39.27
N ALA A 300 -35.70 -17.30 -39.20
CA ALA A 300 -35.93 -16.53 -37.99
C ALA A 300 -37.43 -16.22 -37.82
N PRO A 301 -37.97 -16.20 -36.59
CA PRO A 301 -39.35 -15.78 -36.37
C PRO A 301 -39.51 -14.29 -36.70
N THR A 302 -40.70 -13.87 -37.13
CA THR A 302 -41.07 -12.45 -37.23
C THR A 302 -41.20 -11.83 -35.85
N LEU A 303 -41.08 -10.50 -35.76
CA LEU A 303 -41.35 -9.76 -34.52
C LEU A 303 -42.86 -9.71 -34.25
N ARG A 304 -43.28 -10.24 -33.10
CA ARG A 304 -44.70 -10.46 -32.80
C ARG A 304 -45.50 -9.15 -32.73
N GLN A 305 -46.59 -9.08 -33.50
CA GLN A 305 -47.52 -7.94 -33.54
C GLN A 305 -46.81 -6.59 -33.81
N ALA A 306 -45.73 -6.60 -34.58
CA ALA A 306 -44.97 -5.42 -34.93
C ALA A 306 -45.18 -5.09 -36.43
N PRO A 307 -45.87 -4.00 -36.77
CA PRO A 307 -45.88 -3.51 -38.15
C PRO A 307 -44.46 -3.21 -38.64
N VAL A 308 -44.22 -3.50 -39.91
CA VAL A 308 -42.94 -3.25 -40.59
C VAL A 308 -43.14 -2.12 -41.61
N VAL A 309 -42.42 -1.02 -41.42
CA VAL A 309 -42.40 0.12 -42.34
C VAL A 309 -41.06 0.16 -43.07
N GLU A 310 -41.09 0.47 -44.35
CA GLU A 310 -39.90 0.56 -45.20
C GLU A 310 -39.64 2.03 -45.57
N VAL A 311 -38.48 2.54 -45.16
CA VAL A 311 -38.02 3.89 -45.51
C VAL A 311 -37.52 3.87 -46.94
N THR A 312 -38.19 4.61 -47.82
CA THR A 312 -37.88 4.65 -49.24
C THR A 312 -36.74 5.63 -49.53
N PRO A 313 -35.97 5.44 -50.62
CA PRO A 313 -35.01 6.44 -51.07
C PRO A 313 -35.65 7.81 -51.28
N VAL A 314 -34.87 8.88 -51.06
CA VAL A 314 -35.34 10.26 -51.23
C VAL A 314 -35.49 10.52 -52.73
N PRO A 315 -36.69 10.90 -53.21
CA PRO A 315 -36.90 11.11 -54.63
C PRO A 315 -36.13 12.37 -55.10
N PRO A 316 -35.65 12.42 -56.35
CA PRO A 316 -34.87 13.56 -56.87
C PRO A 316 -35.55 14.91 -56.68
N ARG A 317 -36.90 14.96 -56.76
CA ARG A 317 -37.67 16.17 -56.49
C ARG A 317 -37.44 16.74 -55.08
N ASP A 318 -37.38 15.87 -54.08
CA ASP A 318 -37.15 16.29 -52.68
C ASP A 318 -35.69 16.67 -52.44
N VAL A 319 -34.76 15.99 -53.12
CA VAL A 319 -33.33 16.36 -53.12
C VAL A 319 -33.13 17.76 -53.68
N ILE A 320 -33.71 18.03 -54.86
CA ILE A 320 -33.67 19.35 -55.52
C ILE A 320 -34.29 20.41 -54.61
N GLY A 321 -35.47 20.12 -54.03
CA GLY A 321 -36.14 21.04 -53.10
C GLY A 321 -35.28 21.37 -51.89
N TYR A 322 -34.64 20.37 -51.29
CA TYR A 322 -33.76 20.56 -50.14
C TYR A 322 -32.50 21.37 -50.49
N LEU A 323 -31.83 21.04 -51.59
CA LEU A 323 -30.58 21.71 -51.99
C LEU A 323 -30.80 23.14 -52.52
N ARG A 324 -32.00 23.47 -53.02
CA ARG A 324 -32.39 24.84 -53.34
C ARG A 324 -32.58 25.72 -52.12
N ASP A 325 -32.99 25.15 -51.00
CA ASP A 325 -33.16 25.86 -49.73
C ASP A 325 -31.83 26.13 -49.01
N VAL A 326 -30.69 25.69 -49.57
CA VAL A 326 -29.35 25.88 -49.00
C VAL A 326 -28.76 27.19 -49.51
N ASP A 327 -28.21 27.99 -48.60
CA ASP A 327 -27.44 29.19 -48.95
C ASP A 327 -26.03 28.81 -49.45
N TRP A 328 -25.75 29.06 -50.74
CA TRP A 328 -24.49 28.74 -51.41
C TRP A 328 -23.54 29.96 -51.53
N PRO A 329 -22.21 29.80 -51.37
CA PRO A 329 -21.25 30.93 -51.35
C PRO A 329 -21.20 31.82 -52.61
N GLU A 330 -21.37 31.25 -53.82
CA GLU A 330 -21.35 31.98 -55.10
C GLU A 330 -22.75 32.10 -55.75
N GLY A 331 -23.82 32.13 -54.95
CA GLY A 331 -25.19 32.19 -55.47
C GLY A 331 -25.67 30.90 -56.16
N GLY A 332 -24.86 29.84 -56.16
CA GLY A 332 -25.26 28.50 -56.60
C GLY A 332 -25.31 28.27 -58.10
N ALA A 333 -24.68 29.12 -58.94
CA ALA A 333 -24.80 29.07 -60.40
C ALA A 333 -24.49 27.70 -61.04
N GLY A 334 -23.58 26.91 -60.48
CA GLY A 334 -23.27 25.55 -60.96
C GLY A 334 -24.33 24.49 -60.66
N TRP A 335 -25.23 24.72 -59.70
CA TRP A 335 -26.24 23.73 -59.28
C TRP A 335 -27.41 23.62 -60.26
N ASP A 336 -27.69 24.65 -61.06
CA ASP A 336 -28.81 24.62 -62.00
C ASP A 336 -28.70 23.48 -63.01
N GLY A 337 -27.50 23.26 -63.58
CA GLY A 337 -27.23 22.12 -64.46
C GLY A 337 -27.39 20.77 -63.75
N VAL A 338 -26.98 20.69 -62.48
CA VAL A 338 -27.12 19.49 -61.65
C VAL A 338 -28.59 19.20 -61.35
N PHE A 339 -29.40 20.22 -61.04
CA PHE A 339 -30.84 20.08 -60.82
C PHE A 339 -31.58 19.62 -62.08
N VAL A 340 -31.20 20.15 -63.24
CA VAL A 340 -31.74 19.71 -64.53
C VAL A 340 -31.41 18.22 -64.76
N ARG A 341 -30.16 17.80 -64.52
CA ARG A 341 -29.76 16.39 -64.67
C ARG A 341 -30.51 15.47 -63.70
N LEU A 342 -30.63 15.85 -62.43
CA LEU A 342 -31.38 15.08 -61.42
C LEU A 342 -32.86 14.92 -61.77
N GLY A 343 -33.46 15.94 -62.40
CA GLY A 343 -34.85 15.87 -62.87
C GLY A 343 -35.03 15.05 -64.16
N ALA A 344 -34.08 15.15 -65.09
CA ALA A 344 -34.14 14.46 -66.39
C ALA A 344 -33.75 12.97 -66.31
N GLU A 345 -32.81 12.62 -65.43
CA GLU A 345 -32.29 11.25 -65.26
C GLU A 345 -32.52 10.73 -63.82
N PRO A 346 -33.79 10.49 -63.39
CA PRO A 346 -34.11 10.13 -62.01
C PRO A 346 -33.57 8.75 -61.56
N GLY A 347 -33.16 7.89 -62.51
CA GLY A 347 -32.47 6.62 -62.25
C GLY A 347 -30.99 6.61 -62.67
N GLY A 348 -30.40 7.78 -62.97
CA GLY A 348 -29.00 7.88 -63.34
C GLY A 348 -28.05 7.75 -62.13
N PRO A 349 -26.75 7.51 -62.34
CA PRO A 349 -25.74 7.36 -61.28
C PRO A 349 -25.76 8.45 -60.21
N LEU A 350 -25.95 9.70 -60.63
CA LEU A 350 -26.01 10.87 -59.76
C LEU A 350 -27.27 10.90 -58.90
N ALA A 351 -28.43 10.58 -59.48
CA ALA A 351 -29.70 10.51 -58.77
C ALA A 351 -29.71 9.34 -57.78
N GLU A 352 -29.13 8.19 -58.14
CA GLU A 352 -28.98 7.05 -57.24
C GLU A 352 -28.01 7.35 -56.08
N ALA A 353 -26.89 8.02 -56.34
CA ALA A 353 -25.96 8.43 -55.29
C ALA A 353 -26.61 9.42 -54.30
N LEU A 354 -27.29 10.44 -54.81
CA LEU A 354 -27.98 11.46 -54.01
C LEU A 354 -29.39 11.02 -53.52
N SER A 355 -29.76 9.76 -53.69
CA SER A 355 -31.03 9.22 -53.19
C SER A 355 -31.04 8.95 -51.68
N THR A 356 -29.87 9.01 -51.02
CA THR A 356 -29.75 8.78 -49.59
C THR A 356 -29.55 10.10 -48.84
N PRO A 357 -30.21 10.30 -47.68
CA PRO A 357 -30.00 11.47 -46.84
C PRO A 357 -28.53 11.74 -46.54
N LEU A 358 -27.75 10.67 -46.35
CA LEU A 358 -26.32 10.74 -46.09
C LEU A 358 -25.55 11.45 -47.20
N MET A 359 -25.76 11.04 -48.46
CA MET A 359 -25.04 11.58 -49.60
C MET A 359 -25.52 12.99 -49.94
N VAL A 360 -26.79 13.32 -49.75
CA VAL A 360 -27.31 14.70 -49.88
C VAL A 360 -26.61 15.61 -48.86
N THR A 361 -26.51 15.20 -47.59
CA THR A 361 -25.81 15.99 -46.58
C THR A 361 -24.30 16.08 -46.83
N THR A 362 -23.68 15.05 -47.40
CA THR A 362 -22.25 15.05 -47.76
C THR A 362 -21.99 15.99 -48.94
N ALA A 363 -22.82 15.95 -49.97
CA ALA A 363 -22.75 16.87 -51.10
C ALA A 363 -22.94 18.33 -50.64
N ARG A 364 -23.93 18.59 -49.78
CA ARG A 364 -24.08 19.89 -49.13
C ARG A 364 -22.80 20.30 -48.41
N LEU A 365 -22.24 19.45 -47.55
CA LEU A 365 -21.03 19.77 -46.79
C LEU A 365 -19.83 20.10 -47.70
N VAL A 366 -19.60 19.28 -48.74
CA VAL A 366 -18.47 19.44 -49.66
C VAL A 366 -18.55 20.75 -50.44
N TYR A 367 -19.69 21.03 -51.10
CA TYR A 367 -19.81 22.21 -51.97
C TYR A 367 -20.20 23.49 -51.23
N GLN A 368 -20.87 23.40 -50.07
CA GLN A 368 -21.20 24.59 -49.28
C GLN A 368 -19.96 25.16 -48.59
N ARG A 369 -19.00 24.31 -48.21
CA ARG A 369 -17.87 24.70 -47.36
C ARG A 369 -16.51 24.61 -48.04
N GLY A 370 -16.29 23.58 -48.87
CA GLY A 370 -14.98 23.33 -49.48
C GLY A 370 -14.64 24.22 -50.67
N GLY A 371 -15.63 24.89 -51.25
CA GLY A 371 -15.48 25.55 -52.54
C GLY A 371 -15.27 24.55 -53.69
N GLY A 372 -15.72 24.92 -54.88
CA GLY A 372 -15.68 24.07 -56.08
C GLY A 372 -16.99 24.10 -56.84
N ASP A 373 -16.90 24.04 -58.17
CA ASP A 373 -18.07 24.09 -59.05
C ASP A 373 -18.80 22.74 -59.05
N PRO A 374 -20.05 22.65 -58.57
CA PRO A 374 -20.85 21.42 -58.60
C PRO A 374 -21.14 20.94 -60.03
N ALA A 375 -20.90 21.76 -61.07
CA ALA A 375 -20.95 21.33 -62.46
C ALA A 375 -19.99 20.16 -62.77
N GLU A 376 -18.96 19.91 -61.94
CA GLU A 376 -18.12 18.71 -62.10
C GLU A 376 -18.94 17.42 -62.05
N LEU A 377 -20.04 17.37 -61.29
CA LEU A 377 -20.96 16.22 -61.20
C LEU A 377 -21.71 15.95 -62.51
N LEU A 378 -21.60 16.82 -63.51
CA LEU A 378 -22.16 16.63 -64.85
C LEU A 378 -21.27 15.77 -65.75
N ASP A 379 -20.00 15.55 -65.38
CA ASP A 379 -19.07 14.69 -66.11
C ASP A 379 -19.56 13.24 -66.09
N ARG A 380 -19.88 12.69 -67.26
CA ARG A 380 -20.44 11.33 -67.40
C ARG A 380 -19.36 10.26 -67.44
N GLU A 381 -18.15 10.59 -67.85
CA GLU A 381 -17.04 9.62 -67.93
C GLU A 381 -16.43 9.43 -66.54
N ARG A 382 -16.30 10.51 -65.78
CA ARG A 382 -15.80 10.46 -64.40
C ARG A 382 -16.81 9.86 -63.42
N PHE A 383 -18.11 10.08 -63.65
CA PHE A 383 -19.20 9.62 -62.79
C PHE A 383 -20.13 8.64 -63.52
N ASP A 384 -19.54 7.51 -63.93
CA ASP A 384 -20.19 6.43 -64.68
C ASP A 384 -21.15 5.58 -63.84
N CYS A 385 -20.89 5.48 -62.54
CA CYS A 385 -21.67 4.70 -61.60
C CYS A 385 -21.87 5.44 -60.27
N ARG A 386 -22.87 4.99 -59.51
CA ARG A 386 -23.18 5.53 -58.18
C ARG A 386 -21.96 5.59 -57.27
N TYR A 387 -21.12 4.55 -57.29
CA TYR A 387 -19.95 4.45 -56.42
C TYR A 387 -18.90 5.53 -56.71
N ALA A 388 -18.69 5.90 -57.98
CA ALA A 388 -17.75 6.96 -58.35
C ALA A 388 -18.15 8.32 -57.77
N VAL A 389 -19.45 8.64 -57.78
CA VAL A 389 -19.99 9.85 -57.14
C VAL A 389 -19.82 9.79 -55.62
N GLU A 390 -20.17 8.66 -55.02
CA GLU A 390 -20.06 8.47 -53.57
C GLU A 390 -18.61 8.57 -53.06
N ASP A 391 -17.66 8.00 -53.80
CA ASP A 391 -16.23 8.00 -53.48
C ASP A 391 -15.62 9.39 -53.59
N HIS A 392 -15.90 10.11 -54.69
CA HIS A 392 -15.47 11.50 -54.89
C HIS A 392 -15.94 12.42 -53.77
N LEU A 393 -17.23 12.33 -53.40
CA LEU A 393 -17.78 13.11 -52.30
C LEU A 393 -17.11 12.75 -50.97
N THR A 394 -16.85 11.46 -50.72
CA THR A 394 -16.20 10.98 -49.50
C THR A 394 -14.74 11.48 -49.38
N HIS A 395 -13.97 11.40 -50.46
CA HIS A 395 -12.57 11.84 -50.49
C HIS A 395 -12.42 13.35 -50.29
N ARG A 396 -13.37 14.15 -50.80
CA ARG A 396 -13.35 15.61 -50.63
C ARG A 396 -13.83 16.08 -49.25
N VAL A 397 -14.49 15.25 -48.44
CA VAL A 397 -15.02 15.68 -47.14
C VAL A 397 -13.95 16.34 -46.27
N VAL A 398 -12.78 15.71 -46.10
CA VAL A 398 -11.76 16.21 -45.17
C VAL A 398 -11.20 17.55 -45.64
N ASP A 399 -10.87 17.67 -46.92
CA ASP A 399 -10.30 18.89 -47.50
C ASP A 399 -11.34 20.01 -47.53
N ALA A 400 -12.59 19.71 -47.89
CA ALA A 400 -13.69 20.68 -47.85
C ALA A 400 -14.00 21.16 -46.44
N THR A 401 -13.68 20.33 -45.44
CA THR A 401 -13.97 20.63 -44.04
C THR A 401 -12.89 21.47 -43.37
N TYR A 402 -11.62 21.28 -43.73
CA TYR A 402 -10.48 21.96 -43.10
C TYR A 402 -9.72 22.90 -44.05
N GLY A 403 -10.16 23.03 -45.29
CA GLY A 403 -9.65 23.99 -46.26
C GLY A 403 -10.04 25.44 -45.91
N PRO A 404 -9.36 26.43 -46.51
CA PRO A 404 -9.65 27.84 -46.27
C PRO A 404 -11.09 28.19 -46.70
N ASP A 405 -11.83 28.88 -45.82
CA ASP A 405 -13.22 29.29 -46.06
C ASP A 405 -13.29 30.33 -47.20
N PRO A 406 -13.94 30.04 -48.35
CA PRO A 406 -14.03 30.95 -49.48
C PRO A 406 -14.87 32.20 -49.19
N GLY A 407 -15.76 32.16 -48.19
CA GLY A 407 -16.72 33.24 -47.86
C GLY A 407 -16.41 34.00 -46.58
N GLY A 408 -15.33 33.68 -45.88
CA GLY A 408 -14.89 34.40 -44.68
C GLY A 408 -14.25 35.75 -45.02
N PRO A 409 -14.29 36.76 -44.13
CA PRO A 409 -13.62 38.03 -44.38
C PRO A 409 -12.14 37.80 -44.70
N GLU A 410 -11.62 38.44 -45.75
CA GLU A 410 -10.22 38.31 -46.19
C GLU A 410 -9.27 38.52 -44.98
N GLY A 411 -8.63 37.44 -44.54
CA GLY A 411 -7.82 37.38 -43.32
C GLY A 411 -8.31 36.41 -42.23
N ALA A 412 -9.52 35.83 -42.35
CA ALA A 412 -10.05 34.86 -41.38
C ALA A 412 -9.31 33.49 -41.38
N ALA A 413 -8.59 33.18 -42.46
CA ALA A 413 -7.69 32.02 -42.52
C ALA A 413 -6.57 32.08 -41.46
N ALA A 414 -6.25 33.27 -40.92
CA ALA A 414 -5.26 33.43 -39.85
C ALA A 414 -5.77 32.96 -38.47
N GLY A 415 -7.05 32.57 -38.35
CA GLY A 415 -7.69 32.19 -37.09
C GLY A 415 -8.09 30.71 -36.94
N GLU A 416 -8.10 29.91 -38.02
CA GLU A 416 -8.45 28.49 -37.91
C GLU A 416 -7.26 27.65 -37.42
N PRO A 417 -7.35 26.98 -36.26
CA PRO A 417 -6.19 26.38 -35.60
C PRO A 417 -5.63 25.11 -36.28
N TRP A 418 -6.34 24.55 -37.27
CA TRP A 418 -6.03 23.24 -37.85
C TRP A 418 -5.97 23.30 -39.38
N ASP A 419 -4.78 23.17 -39.92
CA ASP A 419 -4.52 23.04 -41.36
C ASP A 419 -5.04 21.68 -41.92
N ALA A 420 -5.58 21.67 -43.14
CA ALA A 420 -6.21 20.51 -43.78
C ALA A 420 -5.27 19.30 -43.87
N GLU A 421 -4.01 19.53 -44.22
CA GLU A 421 -3.04 18.45 -44.38
C GLU A 421 -2.62 17.84 -43.03
N ARG A 422 -2.59 18.65 -41.97
CA ARG A 422 -2.41 18.15 -40.59
C ARG A 422 -3.64 17.39 -40.11
N ALA A 423 -4.83 17.91 -40.36
CA ALA A 423 -6.09 17.27 -39.99
C ALA A 423 -6.27 15.91 -40.66
N ARG A 424 -5.98 15.82 -41.97
CA ARG A 424 -5.97 14.57 -42.74
C ARG A 424 -5.03 13.55 -42.12
N ARG A 425 -3.76 13.92 -41.86
CA ARG A 425 -2.78 13.01 -41.21
C ARG A 425 -3.28 12.47 -39.86
N TRP A 426 -3.83 13.34 -39.00
CA TRP A 426 -4.34 12.92 -37.69
C TRP A 426 -5.58 12.03 -37.81
N LEU A 427 -6.51 12.33 -38.73
CA LEU A 427 -7.69 11.49 -38.97
C LEU A 427 -7.32 10.14 -39.59
N THR A 428 -6.37 10.09 -40.51
CA THR A 428 -5.81 8.85 -41.06
C THR A 428 -5.18 7.99 -39.96
N PHE A 429 -4.39 8.58 -39.06
CA PHE A 429 -3.86 7.85 -37.90
C PHE A 429 -4.97 7.27 -37.02
N LEU A 430 -5.99 8.06 -36.68
CA LEU A 430 -7.12 7.60 -35.87
C LEU A 430 -7.93 6.51 -36.58
N ALA A 431 -8.16 6.65 -37.89
CA ALA A 431 -8.88 5.68 -38.70
C ALA A 431 -8.14 4.34 -38.76
N ARG A 432 -6.82 4.35 -39.00
CA ARG A 432 -5.97 3.15 -38.95
C ARG A 432 -5.93 2.53 -37.56
N TYR A 433 -5.74 3.33 -36.51
CA TYR A 433 -5.78 2.83 -35.13
C TYR A 433 -7.09 2.07 -34.86
N LEU A 434 -8.24 2.62 -35.25
CA LEU A 434 -9.53 1.96 -35.06
C LEU A 434 -9.66 0.70 -35.95
N HIS A 435 -9.21 0.77 -37.20
CA HIS A 435 -9.24 -0.34 -38.15
C HIS A 435 -8.37 -1.53 -37.68
N ASP A 436 -7.11 -1.28 -37.31
CA ASP A 436 -6.15 -2.30 -36.86
C ASP A 436 -6.63 -3.04 -35.61
N HIS A 437 -7.33 -2.34 -34.71
CA HIS A 437 -7.88 -2.91 -33.48
C HIS A 437 -9.31 -3.46 -33.65
N ARG A 438 -9.89 -3.35 -34.85
CA ARG A 438 -11.29 -3.71 -35.15
C ARG A 438 -12.30 -3.03 -34.22
N GLU A 439 -12.02 -1.79 -33.83
CA GLU A 439 -12.87 -0.97 -32.97
C GLU A 439 -13.62 0.09 -33.79
N ARG A 440 -14.86 0.37 -33.41
CA ARG A 440 -15.64 1.49 -33.97
C ARG A 440 -15.57 2.75 -33.10
N ASP A 441 -15.39 2.57 -31.79
CA ASP A 441 -15.41 3.62 -30.80
C ASP A 441 -13.99 3.95 -30.30
N LEU A 442 -13.57 5.21 -30.46
CA LEU A 442 -12.34 5.75 -29.90
C LEU A 442 -12.50 6.02 -28.40
N ALA A 443 -12.24 4.98 -27.61
CA ALA A 443 -12.15 5.05 -26.17
C ALA A 443 -10.77 5.58 -25.74
N TRP A 444 -10.71 6.84 -25.31
CA TRP A 444 -9.45 7.52 -24.97
C TRP A 444 -8.62 6.79 -23.90
N TRP A 445 -9.26 6.11 -22.94
CA TRP A 445 -8.54 5.36 -21.88
C TRP A 445 -7.85 4.10 -22.39
N LEU A 446 -8.29 3.52 -23.51
CA LEU A 446 -7.69 2.32 -24.11
C LEU A 446 -6.43 2.63 -24.93
N VAL A 447 -6.33 3.85 -25.48
CA VAL A 447 -5.19 4.30 -26.31
C VAL A 447 -3.85 4.08 -25.59
N SER A 448 -3.80 4.39 -24.29
CA SER A 448 -2.56 4.25 -23.50
C SER A 448 -2.05 2.82 -23.36
N GLY A 449 -2.94 1.83 -23.30
CA GLY A 449 -2.55 0.43 -23.13
C GLY A 449 -2.01 -0.22 -24.39
N ARG A 450 -2.23 0.40 -25.55
CA ARG A 450 -1.93 -0.17 -26.87
C ARG A 450 -0.82 0.56 -27.62
N VAL A 451 -0.67 1.85 -27.37
CA VAL A 451 0.33 2.70 -28.04
C VAL A 451 1.64 2.80 -27.26
N LEU A 452 1.59 2.82 -25.92
CA LEU A 452 2.79 2.98 -25.12
C LEU A 452 3.71 1.76 -25.24
N PRO A 453 5.04 1.94 -25.40
CA PRO A 453 5.96 0.83 -25.41
C PRO A 453 5.95 0.10 -24.06
N VAL A 454 6.24 -1.20 -24.07
CA VAL A 454 6.24 -2.03 -22.85
C VAL A 454 7.15 -1.42 -21.76
N TRP A 455 8.25 -0.78 -22.15
CA TRP A 455 9.21 -0.13 -21.24
C TRP A 455 8.78 1.23 -20.68
N ALA A 456 7.68 1.83 -21.15
CA ALA A 456 7.22 3.14 -20.66
C ALA A 456 6.92 3.15 -19.15
N GLY A 457 6.31 2.06 -18.65
CA GLY A 457 6.03 1.89 -17.22
C GLY A 457 7.30 1.82 -16.37
N PRO A 458 8.24 0.89 -16.64
CA PRO A 458 9.52 0.79 -15.96
C PRO A 458 10.35 2.08 -15.97
N VAL A 459 10.47 2.77 -17.12
CA VAL A 459 11.25 4.00 -17.24
C VAL A 459 10.65 5.12 -16.38
N LEU A 460 9.32 5.28 -16.42
CA LEU A 460 8.63 6.26 -15.59
C LEU A 460 8.77 5.94 -14.09
N ALA A 461 8.61 4.66 -13.72
CA ALA A 461 8.76 4.21 -12.34
C ALA A 461 10.18 4.45 -11.80
N PHE A 462 11.21 4.16 -12.61
CA PHE A 462 12.60 4.41 -12.27
C PHE A 462 12.89 5.91 -12.12
N GLY A 463 12.42 6.75 -13.07
CA GLY A 463 12.60 8.20 -12.99
C GLY A 463 11.93 8.83 -11.76
N LEU A 464 10.72 8.40 -11.41
CA LEU A 464 10.04 8.85 -10.20
C LEU A 464 10.74 8.36 -8.92
N GLY A 465 11.19 7.11 -8.89
CA GLY A 465 11.95 6.55 -7.77
C GLY A 465 13.28 7.28 -7.54
N LEU A 466 14.02 7.54 -8.61
CA LEU A 466 15.26 8.31 -8.56
C LEU A 466 15.01 9.75 -8.07
N SER A 467 13.93 10.39 -8.54
CA SER A 467 13.56 11.74 -8.10
C SER A 467 13.23 11.80 -6.60
N LEU A 468 12.52 10.79 -6.08
CA LEU A 468 12.24 10.68 -4.65
C LEU A 468 13.51 10.45 -3.83
N ALA A 469 14.41 9.58 -4.30
CA ALA A 469 15.69 9.32 -3.63
C ALA A 469 16.58 10.57 -3.59
N VAL A 470 16.74 11.27 -4.73
CA VAL A 470 17.50 12.52 -4.81
C VAL A 470 16.86 13.59 -3.91
N GLY A 471 15.53 13.72 -3.91
CA GLY A 471 14.82 14.66 -3.04
C GLY A 471 15.08 14.38 -1.56
N ALA A 472 15.11 13.11 -1.15
CA ALA A 472 15.44 12.71 0.21
C ALA A 472 16.90 13.01 0.58
N VAL A 473 17.87 12.76 -0.33
CA VAL A 473 19.30 13.07 -0.11
C VAL A 473 19.55 14.58 -0.02
N VAL A 474 18.92 15.38 -0.89
CA VAL A 474 19.03 16.85 -0.84
C VAL A 474 18.47 17.38 0.48
N TRP A 475 17.39 16.78 0.98
CA TRP A 475 16.82 17.15 2.27
C TRP A 475 17.73 16.80 3.45
N THR A 476 18.28 15.59 3.50
CA THR A 476 19.21 15.20 4.57
C THR A 476 20.45 16.09 4.57
N ALA A 477 20.96 16.45 3.38
CA ALA A 477 22.04 17.42 3.22
C ALA A 477 21.68 18.83 3.70
N ALA A 478 20.42 19.27 3.52
CA ALA A 478 19.95 20.54 4.05
C ALA A 478 19.79 20.52 5.59
N ALA A 479 19.34 19.41 6.17
CA ALA A 479 19.07 19.29 7.60
C ALA A 479 20.34 19.10 8.45
N ARG A 480 21.32 18.33 7.95
CA ARG A 480 22.55 17.96 8.70
C ARG A 480 23.83 18.59 8.15
N GLY A 481 23.73 19.38 7.08
CA GLY A 481 24.88 19.93 6.38
C GLY A 481 25.47 18.96 5.35
N PHE A 482 25.94 19.52 4.23
CA PHE A 482 26.34 18.77 3.03
C PHE A 482 27.49 17.77 3.28
N GLY A 483 28.38 18.05 4.23
CA GLY A 483 29.53 17.19 4.55
C GLY A 483 29.18 15.91 5.31
N GLN A 484 28.12 15.92 6.13
CA GLN A 484 27.68 14.72 6.87
C GLN A 484 26.73 13.85 6.04
N ALA A 485 25.90 14.46 5.19
CA ALA A 485 24.91 13.73 4.38
C ALA A 485 25.50 12.88 3.24
N LEU A 486 26.79 13.05 2.93
CA LEU A 486 27.52 12.19 1.98
C LEU A 486 28.16 10.97 2.65
N SER A 487 27.89 10.71 3.94
CA SER A 487 28.21 9.43 4.56
C SER A 487 27.53 8.28 3.79
N SER A 488 28.17 7.09 3.74
CA SER A 488 27.62 5.98 2.97
C SER A 488 26.21 5.58 3.41
N ASN A 489 25.92 5.64 4.72
CA ASN A 489 24.64 5.23 5.27
C ASN A 489 23.50 6.23 4.96
N ASP A 490 23.78 7.54 4.94
CA ASP A 490 22.76 8.58 4.68
C ASP A 490 22.33 8.65 3.21
N VAL A 491 23.14 8.14 2.28
CA VAL A 491 22.80 8.04 0.85
C VAL A 491 22.13 6.70 0.50
N LEU A 492 22.58 5.61 1.12
CA LEU A 492 22.08 4.27 0.82
C LEU A 492 20.59 4.12 1.15
N VAL A 493 20.13 4.60 2.30
CA VAL A 493 18.73 4.45 2.74
C VAL A 493 17.74 5.13 1.78
N PRO A 494 17.90 6.42 1.40
CA PRO A 494 17.09 7.05 0.35
C PRO A 494 17.08 6.30 -0.98
N MET A 495 18.23 5.77 -1.41
CA MET A 495 18.35 5.01 -2.66
C MET A 495 17.59 3.68 -2.60
N TYR A 496 17.64 2.97 -1.47
CA TYR A 496 16.82 1.77 -1.24
C TYR A 496 15.31 2.08 -1.31
N ILE A 497 14.87 3.17 -0.67
CA ILE A 497 13.47 3.59 -0.69
C ILE A 497 13.03 3.96 -2.11
N GLY A 498 13.84 4.73 -2.84
CA GLY A 498 13.56 5.09 -4.24
C GLY A 498 13.54 3.88 -5.18
N GLY A 499 14.46 2.93 -4.99
CA GLY A 499 14.50 1.67 -5.73
C GLY A 499 13.27 0.79 -5.46
N ALA A 500 12.87 0.66 -4.19
CA ALA A 500 11.64 -0.06 -3.83
C ALA A 500 10.40 0.60 -4.41
N PHE A 501 10.31 1.94 -4.36
CA PHE A 501 9.24 2.70 -5.00
C PHE A 501 9.16 2.44 -6.51
N ALA A 502 10.30 2.44 -7.21
CA ALA A 502 10.37 2.15 -8.64
C ALA A 502 9.88 0.73 -8.95
N LEU A 503 10.30 -0.27 -8.16
CA LEU A 503 9.87 -1.66 -8.33
C LEU A 503 8.34 -1.80 -8.14
N ILE A 504 7.80 -1.22 -7.06
CA ILE A 504 6.37 -1.28 -6.73
C ILE A 504 5.55 -0.52 -7.78
N SER A 505 5.99 0.68 -8.19
CA SER A 505 5.36 1.46 -9.27
C SER A 505 5.29 0.68 -10.57
N CYS A 506 6.38 -0.03 -10.93
CA CYS A 506 6.42 -0.91 -12.09
C CYS A 506 5.42 -2.06 -11.97
N LEU A 507 5.34 -2.71 -10.80
CA LEU A 507 4.37 -3.78 -10.54
C LEU A 507 2.92 -3.27 -10.66
N ILE A 508 2.62 -2.11 -10.05
CA ILE A 508 1.31 -1.46 -10.13
C ILE A 508 0.96 -1.12 -11.57
N TRP A 509 1.92 -0.61 -12.35
CA TRP A 509 1.69 -0.23 -13.75
C TRP A 509 1.16 -1.39 -14.59
N TYR A 510 1.69 -2.60 -14.41
CA TYR A 510 1.24 -3.81 -15.13
C TYR A 510 0.04 -4.50 -14.47
N ALA A 511 -0.13 -4.36 -13.15
CA ALA A 511 -1.26 -4.94 -12.43
C ALA A 511 -2.57 -4.14 -12.64
N ALA A 512 -2.49 -2.82 -12.84
CA ALA A 512 -3.66 -1.95 -12.90
C ALA A 512 -4.54 -2.17 -14.14
N GLY A 513 -3.96 -2.61 -15.27
CA GLY A 513 -4.66 -2.77 -16.55
C GLY A 513 -5.28 -1.46 -17.07
N THR A 514 -5.92 -1.51 -18.25
CA THR A 514 -6.70 -0.38 -18.76
C THR A 514 -8.05 -0.32 -18.03
N ARG A 515 -8.14 0.50 -16.98
CA ARG A 515 -9.40 0.75 -16.26
C ARG A 515 -10.25 1.82 -16.98
N PRO A 516 -11.59 1.69 -16.97
CA PRO A 516 -12.46 2.76 -17.42
C PRO A 516 -12.30 4.00 -16.51
N PRO A 517 -12.58 5.22 -17.03
CA PRO A 517 -12.43 6.45 -16.28
C PRO A 517 -13.33 6.49 -15.03
N GLY A 518 -12.77 6.93 -13.91
CA GLY A 518 -13.49 7.15 -12.67
C GLY A 518 -14.24 8.47 -12.67
N ARG A 519 -15.32 8.55 -11.88
CA ARG A 519 -16.06 9.79 -11.63
C ARG A 519 -16.04 10.11 -10.15
N LEU A 520 -15.80 11.37 -9.80
CA LEU A 520 -16.08 11.85 -8.45
C LEU A 520 -17.58 12.03 -8.30
N SER A 521 -18.17 11.30 -7.37
CA SER A 521 -19.43 11.72 -6.80
C SER A 521 -19.39 11.47 -5.30
N PHE A 522 -19.91 12.43 -4.56
CA PHE A 522 -20.11 12.29 -3.13
C PHE A 522 -21.49 11.67 -2.93
N SER A 523 -21.52 10.46 -2.40
CA SER A 523 -22.77 9.82 -2.00
C SER A 523 -22.60 9.17 -0.65
N LEU A 524 -23.45 9.60 0.29
CA LEU A 524 -23.58 9.00 1.62
C LEU A 524 -24.15 7.56 1.52
N ARG A 525 -24.90 7.26 0.44
CA ARG A 525 -25.55 5.96 0.18
C ARG A 525 -24.54 4.88 -0.27
N GLY A 526 -24.60 3.70 0.35
CA GLY A 526 -23.77 2.54 0.00
C GLY A 526 -22.26 2.70 0.30
N SER A 527 -21.89 3.69 1.10
CA SER A 527 -20.52 4.04 1.47
C SER A 527 -19.80 2.92 2.25
N ALA A 528 -20.51 2.21 3.14
CA ALA A 528 -19.97 1.14 3.97
C ALA A 528 -19.31 0.00 3.15
N GLY A 529 -19.98 -0.44 2.07
CA GLY A 529 -19.46 -1.48 1.18
C GLY A 529 -18.26 -1.04 0.35
N ARG A 530 -18.13 0.27 0.08
CA ARG A 530 -16.99 0.87 -0.65
C ARG A 530 -15.79 1.03 0.27
N LEU A 531 -16.01 1.55 1.48
CA LEU A 531 -14.99 1.72 2.51
C LEU A 531 -14.38 0.37 2.92
N ARG A 532 -15.21 -0.66 3.18
CA ARG A 532 -14.71 -2.01 3.49
C ARG A 532 -13.86 -2.62 2.38
N ARG A 533 -14.26 -2.42 1.11
CA ARG A 533 -13.48 -2.88 -0.05
C ARG A 533 -12.18 -2.10 -0.19
N GLY A 534 -12.21 -0.78 -0.03
CA GLY A 534 -11.01 0.06 -0.03
C GLY A 534 -10.04 -0.29 1.08
N PHE A 535 -10.52 -0.49 2.30
CA PHE A 535 -9.71 -0.90 3.43
C PHE A 535 -9.03 -2.25 3.19
N ARG A 536 -9.78 -3.29 2.78
CA ARG A 536 -9.20 -4.61 2.49
C ARG A 536 -8.17 -4.57 1.38
N LEU A 537 -8.47 -3.88 0.27
CA LEU A 537 -7.54 -3.72 -0.83
C LEU A 537 -6.30 -2.91 -0.40
N GLY A 538 -6.48 -1.89 0.44
CA GLY A 538 -5.38 -1.06 0.91
C GLY A 538 -4.48 -1.75 1.91
N VAL A 539 -5.00 -2.60 2.79
CA VAL A 539 -4.16 -3.44 3.65
C VAL A 539 -3.37 -4.45 2.80
N LEU A 540 -3.99 -5.08 1.80
CA LEU A 540 -3.30 -6.05 0.93
C LEU A 540 -2.21 -5.38 0.08
N LEU A 541 -2.52 -4.25 -0.56
CA LEU A 541 -1.56 -3.49 -1.37
C LEU A 541 -0.49 -2.81 -0.52
N GLY A 542 -0.89 -2.30 0.65
CA GLY A 542 0.01 -1.74 1.65
C GLY A 542 1.02 -2.78 2.13
N ALA A 543 0.55 -3.97 2.51
CA ALA A 543 1.45 -5.06 2.91
C ALA A 543 2.41 -5.46 1.78
N ALA A 544 1.92 -5.57 0.53
CA ALA A 544 2.78 -5.88 -0.61
C ALA A 544 3.87 -4.83 -0.87
N ALA A 545 3.62 -3.56 -0.51
CA ALA A 545 4.56 -2.45 -0.68
C ALA A 545 5.49 -2.27 0.53
N VAL A 546 4.96 -2.38 1.74
CA VAL A 546 5.67 -2.09 3.00
C VAL A 546 6.57 -3.26 3.41
N VAL A 547 6.12 -4.51 3.25
CA VAL A 547 6.88 -5.71 3.68
C VAL A 547 8.31 -5.75 3.11
N PRO A 548 8.55 -5.56 1.79
CA PRO A 548 9.91 -5.65 1.26
C PRO A 548 10.82 -4.54 1.81
N VAL A 549 10.27 -3.34 2.03
CA VAL A 549 11.02 -2.19 2.55
C VAL A 549 11.40 -2.43 4.00
N THR A 550 10.43 -2.78 4.85
CA THR A 550 10.68 -3.03 6.27
C THR A 550 11.57 -4.25 6.48
N ALA A 551 11.37 -5.32 5.71
CA ALA A 551 12.24 -6.50 5.74
C ALA A 551 13.67 -6.17 5.32
N GLY A 552 13.86 -5.39 4.25
CA GLY A 552 15.19 -4.95 3.82
C GLY A 552 15.90 -4.11 4.88
N THR A 553 15.20 -3.13 5.48
CA THR A 553 15.75 -2.32 6.56
C THR A 553 16.05 -3.13 7.82
N CYS A 554 15.24 -4.15 8.13
CA CYS A 554 15.44 -5.04 9.26
C CYS A 554 16.69 -5.91 9.04
N VAL A 555 16.82 -6.55 7.86
CA VAL A 555 18.00 -7.35 7.51
C VAL A 555 19.26 -6.49 7.55
N PHE A 556 19.21 -5.26 7.03
CA PHE A 556 20.34 -4.34 7.10
C PHE A 556 20.73 -4.03 8.55
N ARG A 557 19.77 -3.67 9.41
CA ARG A 557 20.03 -3.42 10.84
C ARG A 557 20.63 -4.64 11.54
N VAL A 558 20.04 -5.82 11.35
CA VAL A 558 20.50 -7.07 11.96
C VAL A 558 21.90 -7.48 11.47
N LEU A 559 22.28 -7.15 10.23
CA LEU A 559 23.61 -7.49 9.70
C LEU A 559 24.69 -6.47 10.04
N THR A 560 24.33 -5.22 10.33
CA THR A 560 25.31 -4.12 10.47
C THR A 560 25.35 -3.47 11.84
N GLN A 561 24.28 -3.57 12.63
CA GLN A 561 24.10 -2.83 13.88
C GLN A 561 23.88 -3.72 15.10
N THR A 562 23.66 -5.03 14.93
CA THR A 562 23.46 -5.94 16.07
C THR A 562 24.63 -6.93 16.21
N PRO A 563 24.88 -7.46 17.44
CA PRO A 563 25.96 -8.42 17.71
C PRO A 563 25.84 -9.77 16.98
N GLY A 564 24.78 -9.97 16.19
CA GLY A 564 24.53 -11.16 15.40
C GLY A 564 23.03 -11.47 15.25
N PRO A 565 22.63 -12.29 14.26
CA PRO A 565 21.22 -12.59 13.96
C PRO A 565 20.48 -13.41 15.04
N GLY A 566 21.17 -13.83 16.11
CA GLY A 566 20.61 -14.59 17.24
C GLY A 566 20.61 -13.86 18.59
N SER A 567 20.91 -12.55 18.61
CA SER A 567 20.88 -11.73 19.83
C SER A 567 19.46 -11.37 20.25
N LEU A 568 19.29 -10.97 21.52
CA LEU A 568 18.02 -10.40 22.01
C LEU A 568 17.69 -9.09 21.28
N GLN A 569 18.70 -8.28 20.95
CA GLN A 569 18.55 -7.05 20.17
C GLN A 569 18.03 -7.32 18.75
N ALA A 570 18.54 -8.34 18.06
CA ALA A 570 18.06 -8.72 16.73
C ALA A 570 16.60 -9.20 16.76
N ALA A 571 16.21 -9.91 17.82
CA ALA A 571 14.84 -10.34 18.03
C ALA A 571 13.88 -9.15 18.28
N ALA A 572 14.33 -8.12 18.99
CA ALA A 572 13.59 -6.87 19.17
C ALA A 572 13.40 -6.12 17.84
N ASP A 573 14.48 -5.91 17.07
CA ASP A 573 14.43 -5.24 15.76
C ASP A 573 13.47 -5.92 14.76
N VAL A 574 13.42 -7.26 14.78
CA VAL A 574 12.50 -8.06 13.96
C VAL A 574 11.04 -7.83 14.40
N SER A 575 10.77 -7.85 15.71
CA SER A 575 9.42 -7.61 16.26
C SER A 575 8.91 -6.20 15.92
N GLU A 576 9.77 -5.19 16.07
CA GLU A 576 9.47 -3.81 15.71
C GLU A 576 9.19 -3.64 14.22
N SER A 577 10.08 -4.16 13.36
CA SER A 577 9.92 -4.07 11.91
C SER A 577 8.64 -4.78 11.43
N PHE A 578 8.25 -5.87 12.10
CA PHE A 578 6.99 -6.56 11.83
C PHE A 578 5.78 -5.70 12.20
N MET A 579 5.76 -5.10 13.38
CA MET A 579 4.63 -4.28 13.83
C MET A 579 4.52 -2.96 13.05
N VAL A 580 5.64 -2.32 12.68
CA VAL A 580 5.67 -1.19 11.73
C VAL A 580 5.05 -1.58 10.39
N CYS A 581 5.33 -2.80 9.91
CA CYS A 581 4.71 -3.27 8.68
C CYS A 581 3.18 -3.38 8.79
N VAL A 582 2.68 -3.89 9.93
CA VAL A 582 1.25 -4.03 10.19
C VAL A 582 0.58 -2.65 10.26
N THR A 583 1.14 -1.71 11.02
CA THR A 583 0.54 -0.37 11.20
C THR A 583 0.53 0.45 9.93
N LEU A 584 1.64 0.48 9.16
CA LEU A 584 1.68 1.19 7.88
C LEU A 584 0.74 0.57 6.84
N SER A 585 0.53 -0.76 6.89
CA SER A 585 -0.47 -1.44 6.04
C SER A 585 -1.90 -1.05 6.42
N LEU A 586 -2.18 -0.85 7.72
CA LEU A 586 -3.47 -0.33 8.18
C LEU A 586 -3.69 1.12 7.74
N VAL A 587 -2.65 1.97 7.83
CA VAL A 587 -2.68 3.36 7.33
C VAL A 587 -2.98 3.39 5.84
N ALA A 588 -2.30 2.56 5.03
CA ALA A 588 -2.60 2.40 3.60
C ALA A 588 -4.05 1.90 3.36
N GLY A 589 -4.54 1.01 4.23
CA GLY A 589 -5.94 0.59 4.30
C GLY A 589 -6.91 1.76 4.46
N VAL A 590 -6.68 2.61 5.47
CA VAL A 590 -7.51 3.80 5.73
C VAL A 590 -7.44 4.79 4.56
N ALA A 591 -6.24 5.02 4.01
CA ALA A 591 -6.04 5.91 2.86
C ALA A 591 -6.82 5.44 1.62
N LEU A 592 -6.78 4.14 1.31
CA LEU A 592 -7.57 3.58 0.20
C LEU A 592 -9.07 3.45 0.50
N ALA A 593 -9.45 3.34 1.77
CA ALA A 593 -10.83 3.46 2.19
C ALA A 593 -11.36 4.88 1.91
N ALA A 594 -10.64 5.92 2.36
CA ALA A 594 -10.96 7.31 2.10
C ALA A 594 -10.98 7.61 0.59
N HIS A 595 -10.00 7.12 -0.16
CA HIS A 595 -9.97 7.21 -1.61
C HIS A 595 -11.23 6.60 -2.27
N ASN A 596 -11.62 5.40 -1.86
CA ASN A 596 -12.78 4.71 -2.43
C ASN A 596 -14.13 5.29 -1.96
N TRP A 597 -14.14 6.02 -0.85
CA TRP A 597 -15.31 6.75 -0.40
C TRP A 597 -15.66 7.90 -1.36
N LEU A 598 -14.64 8.59 -1.90
CA LEU A 598 -14.78 9.67 -2.89
C LEU A 598 -15.23 9.19 -4.28
N ASN A 599 -15.01 7.91 -4.58
CA ASN A 599 -15.41 7.29 -5.84
C ASN A 599 -16.83 6.68 -5.73
N ALA A 600 -17.83 7.44 -5.27
CA ALA A 600 -19.20 6.95 -5.33
C ALA A 600 -19.71 6.94 -6.78
N PRO A 601 -20.54 5.97 -7.18
CA PRO A 601 -21.28 6.04 -8.43
C PRO A 601 -22.34 7.15 -8.33
N PRO A 602 -22.58 7.93 -9.40
CA PRO A 602 -23.58 8.99 -9.41
C PRO A 602 -24.98 8.39 -9.20
N SER A 603 -25.78 9.06 -8.35
CA SER A 603 -27.18 8.69 -8.09
C SER A 603 -28.16 9.28 -9.10
N ARG A 604 -27.69 10.11 -10.03
CA ARG A 604 -28.46 10.72 -11.12
C ARG A 604 -27.83 10.36 -12.47
N ALA A 605 -28.67 10.16 -13.47
CA ALA A 605 -28.25 9.99 -14.86
C ALA A 605 -27.45 11.22 -15.27
N THR A 606 -26.17 11.03 -15.57
CA THR A 606 -25.32 12.11 -16.08
C THR A 606 -24.51 11.59 -17.25
N GLN A 607 -24.85 12.08 -18.45
CA GLN A 607 -24.07 11.75 -19.63
C GLN A 607 -22.75 12.54 -19.57
N ALA A 608 -21.63 11.82 -19.48
CA ALA A 608 -20.32 12.43 -19.58
C ALA A 608 -19.90 12.44 -21.05
N SER A 609 -19.89 13.63 -21.68
CA SER A 609 -19.17 13.78 -22.95
C SER A 609 -17.71 13.36 -22.79
N PRO A 610 -17.00 12.94 -23.86
CA PRO A 610 -15.61 12.49 -23.75
C PRO A 610 -14.71 13.49 -22.99
N LEU A 611 -14.88 14.79 -23.25
CA LEU A 611 -14.16 15.86 -22.56
C LEU A 611 -14.57 15.98 -21.08
N LYS A 612 -15.88 15.91 -20.77
CA LYS A 612 -16.37 15.90 -19.38
C LYS A 612 -15.89 14.66 -18.62
N SER A 613 -15.86 13.51 -19.27
CA SER A 613 -15.34 12.25 -18.73
C SER A 613 -13.83 12.34 -18.44
N TYR A 614 -13.05 12.92 -19.34
CA TYR A 614 -11.62 13.18 -19.13
C TYR A 614 -11.39 14.16 -17.96
N ALA A 615 -12.14 15.26 -17.91
CA ALA A 615 -12.03 16.24 -16.83
C ALA A 615 -12.48 15.67 -15.46
N GLN A 616 -13.53 14.84 -15.45
CA GLN A 616 -13.99 14.14 -14.25
C GLN A 616 -12.97 13.11 -13.76
N ASP A 617 -12.38 12.31 -14.64
CA ASP A 617 -11.34 11.35 -14.24
C ASP A 617 -10.10 12.08 -13.73
N ARG A 618 -9.69 13.19 -14.35
CA ARG A 618 -8.59 14.04 -13.83
C ARG A 618 -8.89 14.56 -12.42
N ARG A 619 -10.07 15.14 -12.20
CA ARG A 619 -10.46 15.62 -10.85
C ARG A 619 -10.51 14.46 -9.85
N SER A 620 -11.04 13.30 -10.26
CA SER A 620 -11.11 12.08 -9.43
C SER A 620 -9.74 11.52 -9.06
N ALA A 621 -8.85 11.45 -10.03
CA ALA A 621 -7.48 10.99 -9.83
C ALA A 621 -6.75 11.94 -8.87
N LEU A 622 -6.83 13.25 -9.09
CA LEU A 622 -6.18 14.25 -8.23
C LEU A 622 -6.78 14.28 -6.83
N ALA A 623 -8.09 14.43 -6.67
CA ALA A 623 -8.73 14.46 -5.36
C ALA A 623 -8.50 13.16 -4.58
N GLY A 624 -8.61 12.02 -5.27
CA GLY A 624 -8.35 10.72 -4.69
C GLY A 624 -6.89 10.53 -4.28
N ALA A 625 -5.94 11.04 -5.06
CA ALA A 625 -4.51 11.00 -4.74
C ALA A 625 -4.16 11.96 -3.60
N SER A 626 -4.73 13.17 -3.59
CA SER A 626 -4.56 14.15 -2.51
C SER A 626 -5.10 13.63 -1.18
N VAL A 627 -6.30 13.04 -1.15
CA VAL A 627 -6.86 12.49 0.10
C VAL A 627 -6.08 11.25 0.57
N GLY A 628 -5.78 10.32 -0.34
CA GLY A 628 -4.97 9.15 0.02
C GLY A 628 -3.57 9.53 0.51
N GLY A 629 -2.91 10.45 -0.22
CA GLY A 629 -1.60 10.97 0.14
C GLY A 629 -1.61 11.77 1.44
N PHE A 630 -2.64 12.58 1.69
CA PHE A 630 -2.79 13.31 2.95
C PHE A 630 -2.97 12.36 4.14
N VAL A 631 -3.79 11.31 4.01
CA VAL A 631 -3.97 10.32 5.07
C VAL A 631 -2.65 9.60 5.37
N VAL A 632 -1.92 9.17 4.34
CA VAL A 632 -0.61 8.52 4.54
C VAL A 632 0.41 9.51 5.09
N GLY A 633 0.41 10.77 4.66
CA GLY A 633 1.32 11.78 5.19
C GLY A 633 1.04 12.10 6.65
N ALA A 634 -0.21 12.40 6.99
CA ALA A 634 -0.63 12.76 8.34
C ALA A 634 -0.55 11.61 9.35
N ALA A 635 -0.91 10.39 8.94
CA ALA A 635 -0.95 9.23 9.83
C ALA A 635 0.24 8.27 9.67
N GLY A 636 1.09 8.45 8.66
CA GLY A 636 2.20 7.55 8.37
C GLY A 636 3.28 7.57 9.43
N LEU A 637 3.73 8.76 9.85
CA LEU A 637 4.73 8.92 10.91
C LEU A 637 4.20 8.37 12.25
N LEU A 638 2.96 8.73 12.61
CA LEU A 638 2.28 8.17 13.78
C LEU A 638 2.16 6.65 13.69
N GLY A 639 1.82 6.11 12.52
CA GLY A 639 1.76 4.67 12.29
C GLY A 639 3.12 3.97 12.47
N LEU A 640 4.20 4.63 12.06
CA LEU A 640 5.57 4.13 12.26
C LEU A 640 5.89 4.04 13.76
N HIS A 641 5.69 5.11 14.53
CA HIS A 641 5.95 5.10 15.98
C HIS A 641 5.04 4.13 16.74
N VAL A 642 3.74 4.09 16.41
CA VAL A 642 2.81 3.10 17.00
C VAL A 642 3.26 1.67 16.68
N GLY A 643 3.82 1.45 15.49
CA GLY A 643 4.38 0.16 15.09
C GLY A 643 5.61 -0.21 15.92
N GLN A 644 6.56 0.70 16.10
CA GLN A 644 7.76 0.47 16.91
C GLN A 644 7.41 0.21 18.38
N LEU A 645 6.47 0.97 18.94
CA LEU A 645 6.02 0.78 20.33
C LEU A 645 5.27 -0.53 20.52
N ALA A 646 4.35 -0.85 19.60
CA ALA A 646 3.63 -2.11 19.67
C ALA A 646 4.57 -3.32 19.48
N GLY A 647 5.60 -3.20 18.64
CA GLY A 647 6.62 -4.24 18.44
C GLY A 647 7.47 -4.48 19.67
N ASP A 648 7.86 -3.42 20.38
CA ASP A 648 8.56 -3.50 21.66
C ASP A 648 7.66 -4.14 22.74
N LEU A 649 6.40 -3.71 22.87
CA LEU A 649 5.45 -4.33 23.80
C LEU A 649 5.21 -5.82 23.52
N VAL A 650 5.06 -6.20 22.24
CA VAL A 650 4.91 -7.60 21.83
C VAL A 650 6.20 -8.38 22.13
N PHE A 651 7.37 -7.79 21.88
CA PHE A 651 8.65 -8.42 22.20
C PHE A 651 8.77 -8.70 23.70
N ARG A 652 8.48 -7.71 24.56
CA ARG A 652 8.48 -7.85 26.02
C ARG A 652 7.51 -8.94 26.48
N ALA A 653 6.29 -8.94 25.94
CA ALA A 653 5.28 -9.94 26.27
C ALA A 653 5.66 -11.37 25.85
N LEU A 654 6.45 -11.54 24.77
CA LEU A 654 6.89 -12.84 24.29
C LEU A 654 8.16 -13.36 25.00
N THR A 655 9.05 -12.46 25.40
CA THR A 655 10.36 -12.80 25.96
C THR A 655 10.44 -12.69 27.49
N ASP A 656 9.37 -12.21 28.14
CA ASP A 656 9.32 -11.82 29.55
C ASP A 656 10.39 -10.75 29.90
N TRP A 657 10.87 -10.02 28.89
CA TRP A 657 11.94 -9.03 29.02
C TRP A 657 11.41 -7.70 29.61
N PRO A 658 12.11 -7.11 30.61
CA PRO A 658 11.63 -5.91 31.30
C PRO A 658 11.69 -4.61 30.47
N GLY A 659 12.41 -4.59 29.34
CA GLY A 659 12.50 -3.46 28.40
C GLY A 659 13.94 -3.02 28.11
N LEU A 660 14.13 -2.07 27.18
CA LEU A 660 15.39 -1.30 27.07
C LEU A 660 15.81 -0.82 28.47
N PRO A 661 17.13 -0.70 28.76
CA PRO A 661 17.66 -0.64 30.12
C PRO A 661 16.83 0.30 31.02
N GLY A 662 15.94 -0.29 31.82
CA GLY A 662 15.23 0.39 32.91
C GLY A 662 13.75 0.77 32.81
N THR A 663 13.11 0.82 31.65
CA THR A 663 11.74 1.37 31.60
C THR A 663 10.67 0.29 31.82
N GLY A 664 10.28 0.07 33.07
CA GLY A 664 9.09 -0.74 33.41
C GLY A 664 7.76 -0.07 33.01
N ASP A 665 7.77 1.24 32.72
CA ASP A 665 6.60 1.99 32.25
C ASP A 665 6.66 2.23 30.73
N VAL A 666 5.50 2.09 30.08
CA VAL A 666 5.32 2.21 28.63
C VAL A 666 5.47 3.67 28.17
N SER A 667 5.15 4.63 29.04
CA SER A 667 5.26 6.08 28.81
C SER A 667 6.72 6.51 28.55
N ASP A 668 7.64 6.07 29.40
CA ASP A 668 9.07 6.43 29.30
C ASP A 668 9.72 5.80 28.05
N SER A 669 9.37 4.54 27.75
CA SER A 669 9.80 3.89 26.51
C SER A 669 9.29 4.63 25.26
N ALA A 670 8.05 5.12 25.30
CA ALA A 670 7.47 5.90 24.23
C ALA A 670 8.18 7.25 24.04
N ALA A 671 8.45 7.97 25.14
CA ALA A 671 9.14 9.24 25.10
C ALA A 671 10.61 9.12 24.64
N PHE A 672 11.30 8.05 25.05
CA PHE A 672 12.66 7.76 24.60
C PHE A 672 12.70 7.48 23.10
N LYS A 673 11.89 6.54 22.60
CA LYS A 673 11.85 6.20 21.18
C LYS A 673 11.42 7.39 20.32
N TRP A 674 10.44 8.16 20.78
CA TRP A 674 10.02 9.38 20.11
C TRP A 674 11.16 10.39 19.93
N ARG A 675 11.95 10.64 20.97
CA ARG A 675 13.14 11.51 20.88
C ARG A 675 14.20 10.93 19.93
N GLN A 676 14.54 9.66 20.10
CA GLN A 676 15.52 8.98 19.26
C GLN A 676 15.15 9.00 17.78
N ASP A 677 13.88 8.72 17.45
CA ASP A 677 13.38 8.73 16.07
C ASP A 677 13.35 10.16 15.49
N ASN A 678 12.98 11.17 16.30
CA ASN A 678 12.96 12.56 15.86
C ASN A 678 14.37 13.09 15.55
N GLU A 679 15.35 12.75 16.38
CA GLU A 679 16.77 13.04 16.14
C GLU A 679 17.27 12.32 14.87
N ALA A 680 16.91 11.03 14.72
CA ALA A 680 17.25 10.23 13.55
C ALA A 680 16.58 10.71 12.24
N LEU A 681 15.45 11.43 12.33
CA LEU A 681 14.77 12.06 11.19
C LEU A 681 15.13 13.54 11.01
N GLY A 682 15.93 14.13 11.91
CA GLY A 682 16.35 15.53 11.86
C GLY A 682 15.23 16.53 12.15
N LEU A 683 14.19 16.10 12.87
CA LEU A 683 13.00 16.91 13.17
C LEU A 683 13.28 18.02 14.19
N ASP A 684 14.36 17.91 14.97
CA ASP A 684 14.70 18.86 16.04
C ASP A 684 15.35 20.15 15.54
N SER A 685 15.82 20.18 14.28
CA SER A 685 16.52 21.34 13.72
C SER A 685 15.77 22.02 12.57
N HIS A 686 15.11 21.28 11.67
CA HIS A 686 14.54 21.84 10.42
C HIS A 686 13.22 21.18 9.97
N GLY A 687 12.19 21.21 10.81
CA GLY A 687 10.78 21.22 10.41
C GLY A 687 10.11 19.89 10.00
N TRP A 688 8.81 19.79 10.32
CA TRP A 688 7.89 18.65 10.12
C TRP A 688 7.61 18.24 8.65
N GLY A 689 8.39 18.68 7.66
CA GLY A 689 8.04 18.59 6.24
C GLY A 689 8.24 17.20 5.61
N MET A 690 9.45 16.66 5.66
CA MET A 690 9.86 15.49 4.88
C MET A 690 9.19 14.16 5.28
N PRO A 691 9.14 13.76 6.57
CA PRO A 691 8.55 12.48 6.96
C PRO A 691 7.02 12.41 6.74
N PHE A 692 6.35 13.57 6.62
CA PHE A 692 4.93 13.64 6.30
C PHE A 692 4.68 13.77 4.79
N VAL A 693 5.47 14.59 4.10
CA VAL A 693 5.22 14.90 2.68
C VAL A 693 5.67 13.78 1.76
N LEU A 694 6.86 13.19 1.95
CA LEU A 694 7.38 12.20 0.99
C LEU A 694 6.56 10.91 0.94
N PRO A 695 6.17 10.26 2.06
CA PRO A 695 5.31 9.08 2.01
C PRO A 695 3.93 9.40 1.42
N GLY A 696 3.38 10.57 1.73
CA GLY A 696 2.13 11.05 1.17
C GLY A 696 2.20 11.26 -0.35
N VAL A 697 3.26 11.90 -0.84
CA VAL A 697 3.52 12.11 -2.27
C VAL A 697 3.73 10.78 -2.99
N ALA A 698 4.54 9.88 -2.43
CA ALA A 698 4.74 8.54 -2.98
C ALA A 698 3.41 7.77 -3.11
N PHE A 699 2.58 7.78 -2.07
CA PHE A 699 1.28 7.12 -2.09
C PHE A 699 0.31 7.78 -3.10
N ALA A 700 0.30 9.10 -3.19
CA ALA A 700 -0.45 9.84 -4.19
C ALA A 700 -0.04 9.45 -5.62
N LEU A 701 1.26 9.32 -5.88
CA LEU A 701 1.79 8.86 -7.17
C LEU A 701 1.34 7.42 -7.49
N PHE A 702 1.34 6.50 -6.52
CA PHE A 702 0.79 5.16 -6.72
C PHE A 702 -0.68 5.19 -7.15
N ILE A 703 -1.51 6.00 -6.48
CA ILE A 703 -2.91 6.18 -6.86
C ILE A 703 -3.02 6.71 -8.30
N LEU A 704 -2.25 7.75 -8.65
CA LEU A 704 -2.27 8.33 -9.99
C LEU A 704 -1.88 7.30 -11.07
N MET A 705 -0.86 6.46 -10.82
CA MET A 705 -0.43 5.43 -11.78
C MET A 705 -1.49 4.37 -12.08
N THR A 706 -2.47 4.17 -11.19
CA THR A 706 -3.61 3.27 -11.43
C THR A 706 -4.73 3.88 -12.27
N ARG A 707 -4.69 5.19 -12.55
CA ARG A 707 -5.77 5.93 -13.22
C ARG A 707 -5.55 6.04 -14.72
N ALA A 708 -6.66 6.17 -15.46
CA ALA A 708 -6.63 6.29 -16.91
C ALA A 708 -6.02 7.62 -17.37
N TRP A 709 -6.33 8.73 -16.67
CA TRP A 709 -5.88 10.07 -17.03
C TRP A 709 -4.36 10.21 -17.17
N PRO A 710 -3.51 9.85 -16.18
CA PRO A 710 -2.05 10.00 -16.32
C PRO A 710 -1.46 9.15 -17.45
N ARG A 711 -1.97 7.92 -17.62
CA ARG A 711 -1.52 6.98 -18.66
C ARG A 711 -1.86 7.50 -20.05
N PHE A 712 -3.07 8.03 -20.22
CA PHE A 712 -3.47 8.67 -21.46
C PHE A 712 -2.69 9.96 -21.73
N LEU A 713 -2.39 10.77 -20.69
CA LEU A 713 -1.57 11.95 -20.85
C LEU A 713 -0.17 11.60 -21.40
N LEU A 714 0.47 10.55 -20.87
CA LEU A 714 1.74 10.03 -21.38
C LEU A 714 1.64 9.58 -22.84
N ALA A 715 0.62 8.79 -23.17
CA ALA A 715 0.39 8.33 -24.55
C ALA A 715 0.14 9.50 -25.53
N LYS A 716 -0.63 10.50 -25.08
CA LYS A 716 -0.90 11.71 -25.86
C LYS A 716 0.37 12.53 -26.09
N VAL A 717 1.20 12.72 -25.06
CA VAL A 717 2.47 13.45 -25.19
C VAL A 717 3.40 12.70 -26.13
N TRP A 718 3.52 11.39 -25.99
CA TRP A 718 4.31 10.55 -26.91
C TRP A 718 3.86 10.69 -28.36
N LEU A 719 2.55 10.56 -28.63
CA LEU A 719 1.96 10.69 -29.97
C LEU A 719 2.03 12.12 -30.53
N ALA A 720 2.00 13.13 -29.67
CA ALA A 720 2.14 14.53 -30.08
C ALA A 720 3.59 14.87 -30.44
N VAL A 721 4.56 14.34 -29.69
CA VAL A 721 5.99 14.47 -29.99
C VAL A 721 6.35 13.73 -31.29
N SER A 722 5.72 12.57 -31.57
CA SER A 722 5.90 11.85 -32.83
C SER A 722 5.13 12.45 -34.02
N GLY A 723 4.38 13.54 -33.82
CA GLY A 723 3.59 14.21 -34.85
C GLY A 723 2.33 13.45 -35.30
N GLN A 724 2.01 12.30 -34.70
CA GLN A 724 0.88 11.45 -35.07
C GLN A 724 -0.47 11.96 -34.55
N LEU A 725 -0.48 12.77 -33.48
CA LEU A 725 -1.67 13.44 -32.96
C LEU A 725 -1.41 14.90 -32.57
N PRO A 726 -2.43 15.77 -32.50
CA PRO A 726 -2.27 17.14 -32.01
C PRO A 726 -2.13 17.22 -30.49
N TRP A 727 -1.35 18.20 -30.00
CA TRP A 727 -1.22 18.53 -28.57
C TRP A 727 -2.56 18.78 -27.88
N ARG A 728 -3.50 19.42 -28.59
CA ARG A 728 -4.89 19.70 -28.14
C ARG A 728 -5.91 18.74 -28.77
N LEU A 729 -5.67 17.42 -28.68
CA LEU A 729 -6.53 16.37 -29.24
C LEU A 729 -8.03 16.57 -29.01
N PHE A 730 -8.49 16.83 -27.79
CA PHE A 730 -9.93 17.00 -27.55
C PHE A 730 -10.52 18.27 -28.16
N ALA A 731 -9.72 19.32 -28.37
CA ALA A 731 -10.16 20.51 -29.11
C ALA A 731 -10.30 20.18 -30.60
N PHE A 732 -9.36 19.41 -31.15
CA PHE A 732 -9.44 18.89 -32.51
C PHE A 732 -10.63 17.94 -32.71
N LEU A 733 -10.85 16.95 -31.84
CA LEU A 733 -12.00 16.04 -31.92
C LEU A 733 -13.34 16.74 -31.68
N GLY A 734 -13.38 17.74 -30.80
CA GLY A 734 -14.56 18.59 -30.63
C GLY A 734 -14.85 19.43 -31.87
N ASP A 735 -13.82 19.90 -32.56
CA ASP A 735 -13.95 20.58 -33.84
C ASP A 735 -14.40 19.63 -34.96
N ALA A 736 -13.74 18.47 -35.10
CA ALA A 736 -14.15 17.41 -36.02
C ALA A 736 -15.61 16.96 -35.81
N ARG A 737 -16.11 17.02 -34.56
CA ARG A 737 -17.54 16.79 -34.25
C ARG A 737 -18.42 17.91 -34.78
N ARG A 738 -18.08 19.17 -34.53
CA ARG A 738 -18.82 20.34 -35.08
C ARG A 738 -18.82 20.36 -36.60
N ARG A 739 -17.76 19.82 -37.22
CA ARG A 739 -17.62 19.70 -38.67
C ARG A 739 -18.07 18.35 -39.23
N GLU A 740 -18.85 17.58 -38.48
CA GLU A 740 -19.58 16.39 -38.95
C GLU A 740 -18.73 15.15 -39.33
N ILE A 741 -17.41 15.17 -39.14
CA ILE A 741 -16.53 14.03 -39.45
C ILE A 741 -16.65 12.90 -38.42
N VAL A 742 -16.69 13.26 -37.13
CA VAL A 742 -16.84 12.33 -36.02
C VAL A 742 -18.12 12.62 -35.26
N LYS A 743 -18.77 11.59 -34.73
CA LYS A 743 -19.91 11.71 -33.80
C LYS A 743 -19.49 11.31 -32.39
N GLN A 744 -20.25 11.78 -31.41
CA GLN A 744 -20.07 11.37 -30.02
C GLN A 744 -20.92 10.13 -29.74
N SER A 745 -20.29 9.04 -29.31
CA SER A 745 -20.96 7.84 -28.84
C SER A 745 -20.68 7.70 -27.34
N ASN A 746 -21.63 8.08 -26.49
CA ASN A 746 -21.46 8.13 -25.03
C ASN A 746 -20.21 8.94 -24.60
N SER A 747 -19.23 8.29 -23.95
CA SER A 747 -17.96 8.87 -23.50
C SER A 747 -16.81 8.67 -24.50
N THR A 748 -17.13 8.29 -25.74
CA THR A 748 -16.17 8.00 -26.83
C THR A 748 -16.52 8.79 -28.09
N TYR A 749 -15.57 8.85 -29.03
CA TYR A 749 -15.81 9.39 -30.37
C TYR A 749 -15.85 8.26 -31.39
N GLN A 750 -16.67 8.38 -32.42
CA GLN A 750 -16.77 7.41 -33.51
C GLN A 750 -16.75 8.16 -34.84
N PHE A 751 -16.13 7.61 -35.90
CA PHE A 751 -16.28 8.20 -37.23
C PHE A 751 -17.74 8.16 -37.66
N ARG A 752 -18.25 9.28 -38.18
CA ARG A 752 -19.66 9.35 -38.57
C ARG A 752 -19.98 8.43 -39.74
N HIS A 753 -19.01 8.29 -40.64
CA HIS A 753 -19.10 7.46 -41.84
C HIS A 753 -18.08 6.34 -41.76
N ILE A 754 -18.55 5.09 -41.75
CA ILE A 754 -17.67 3.92 -41.82
C ILE A 754 -16.84 3.94 -43.11
N ARG A 755 -17.43 4.40 -44.22
CA ARG A 755 -16.75 4.55 -45.50
C ARG A 755 -15.62 5.57 -45.45
N LEU A 756 -15.80 6.69 -44.74
CA LEU A 756 -14.72 7.66 -44.54
C LEU A 756 -13.59 7.06 -43.70
N GLN A 757 -13.92 6.29 -42.66
CA GLN A 757 -12.93 5.58 -41.85
C GLN A 757 -12.15 4.57 -42.70
N GLU A 758 -12.84 3.78 -43.54
CA GLU A 758 -12.23 2.78 -44.43
C GLU A 758 -11.38 3.44 -45.53
N ALA A 759 -11.86 4.51 -46.15
CA ALA A 759 -11.11 5.29 -47.14
C ALA A 759 -9.82 5.87 -46.54
N LEU A 760 -9.92 6.52 -45.38
CA LEU A 760 -8.75 7.07 -44.67
C LEU A 760 -7.79 5.98 -44.17
N ALA A 761 -8.29 4.79 -43.81
CA ALA A 761 -7.45 3.68 -43.41
C ALA A 761 -6.74 3.02 -44.61
N GLY A 762 -7.40 2.98 -45.77
CA GLY A 762 -6.93 2.38 -47.02
C GLY A 762 -5.96 3.23 -47.84
N GLU A 763 -5.86 4.55 -47.61
CA GLU A 763 -4.85 5.40 -48.28
C GLU A 763 -3.42 4.97 -47.87
N PRO A 764 -2.50 4.67 -48.81
CA PRO A 764 -1.10 4.42 -48.48
C PRO A 764 -0.44 5.72 -48.01
N ALA A 765 0.17 5.70 -46.82
CA ALA A 765 0.86 6.87 -46.27
C ALA A 765 2.03 7.28 -47.18
N TYR A 766 1.97 8.48 -47.75
CA TYR A 766 3.11 9.13 -48.38
C TYR A 766 4.24 9.28 -47.35
N ALA A 767 5.37 8.62 -47.62
CA ALA A 767 6.72 8.75 -47.04
C ALA A 767 6.86 8.99 -45.52
N GLU A 768 7.12 7.93 -44.75
CA GLU A 768 8.48 7.64 -44.24
C GLU A 768 8.54 6.45 -43.25
N ARG A 769 9.59 5.65 -43.49
CA ARG A 769 10.47 4.93 -42.56
C ARG A 769 9.88 3.90 -41.59
N ALA A 770 10.08 2.66 -42.04
CA ALA A 770 10.09 1.42 -41.30
C ALA A 770 10.63 1.54 -39.85
N VAL A 771 9.75 1.31 -38.88
CA VAL A 771 10.10 0.61 -37.65
C VAL A 771 9.38 -0.73 -37.70
N ALA A 772 10.15 -1.77 -37.98
CA ALA A 772 9.67 -3.15 -38.02
C ALA A 772 9.09 -3.55 -36.65
N VAL A 773 7.78 -3.70 -36.59
CA VAL A 773 7.10 -4.37 -35.48
C VAL A 773 7.29 -5.87 -35.67
N ARG A 774 8.28 -6.43 -34.96
CA ARG A 774 8.34 -7.87 -34.72
C ARG A 774 7.40 -8.20 -33.57
N SER A 775 6.30 -8.87 -33.90
CA SER A 775 5.53 -9.65 -32.94
C SER A 775 6.34 -10.88 -32.51
N VAL A 776 6.58 -11.04 -31.21
CA VAL A 776 6.81 -12.35 -30.60
C VAL A 776 5.95 -12.46 -29.35
N ALA A 777 5.09 -13.46 -29.37
CA ALA A 777 4.28 -13.91 -28.27
C ALA A 777 5.16 -14.49 -27.15
N LEU A 778 4.98 -13.99 -25.93
CA LEU A 778 5.16 -14.72 -24.68
C LEU A 778 4.07 -14.16 -23.75
N GLY A 779 2.98 -14.88 -23.47
CA GLY A 779 3.00 -16.25 -22.95
C GLY A 779 2.97 -16.14 -21.43
N ALA A 780 1.77 -16.25 -20.87
CA ALA A 780 1.45 -16.02 -19.48
C ALA A 780 2.20 -16.97 -18.53
N VAL A 781 3.37 -16.57 -18.03
CA VAL A 781 3.93 -17.09 -16.76
C VAL A 781 4.77 -16.00 -16.11
N ARG A 782 4.19 -15.26 -15.16
CA ARG A 782 4.91 -14.61 -14.02
C ARG A 782 3.92 -13.81 -13.18
N ARG A 783 3.03 -14.52 -12.47
CA ARG A 783 2.22 -13.94 -11.38
C ARG A 783 2.42 -14.65 -10.04
N ARG A 784 3.39 -15.56 -9.92
CA ARG A 784 3.53 -16.39 -8.70
C ARG A 784 4.94 -16.47 -8.09
N LEU A 785 5.95 -15.79 -8.63
CA LEU A 785 7.34 -15.96 -8.17
C LEU A 785 7.97 -14.78 -7.43
N VAL A 786 7.30 -13.62 -7.35
CA VAL A 786 7.87 -12.44 -6.64
C VAL A 786 7.21 -12.19 -5.29
N LEU A 787 6.05 -12.78 -5.01
CA LEU A 787 5.30 -12.56 -3.76
C LEU A 787 5.50 -13.64 -2.70
N GLY A 788 6.06 -14.80 -3.06
CA GLY A 788 6.20 -15.95 -2.14
C GLY A 788 7.48 -15.97 -1.30
N ALA A 789 8.57 -15.37 -1.79
CA ALA A 789 9.88 -15.52 -1.17
C ALA A 789 10.12 -14.58 0.02
N GLY A 790 9.55 -13.37 0.01
CA GLY A 790 9.77 -12.38 1.08
C GLY A 790 8.90 -12.60 2.33
N VAL A 791 7.66 -13.06 2.16
CA VAL A 791 6.69 -13.16 3.27
C VAL A 791 6.95 -14.40 4.13
N ALA A 792 7.40 -15.51 3.53
CA ALA A 792 7.69 -16.74 4.26
C ALA A 792 8.96 -16.63 5.12
N ALA A 793 9.95 -15.85 4.69
CA ALA A 793 11.21 -15.67 5.43
C ALA A 793 11.02 -14.84 6.72
N VAL A 794 10.20 -13.77 6.66
CA VAL A 794 9.99 -12.88 7.82
C VAL A 794 9.01 -13.47 8.84
N MET A 795 7.94 -14.13 8.38
CA MET A 795 6.90 -14.69 9.26
C MET A 795 7.34 -15.99 9.95
N GLY A 796 8.18 -16.81 9.30
CA GLY A 796 8.66 -18.08 9.85
C GLY A 796 9.90 -17.94 10.73
N GLY A 797 10.76 -16.95 10.46
CA GLY A 797 12.02 -16.75 11.20
C GLY A 797 11.84 -16.08 12.56
N GLY A 798 11.02 -15.02 12.64
CA GLY A 798 10.90 -14.19 13.85
C GLY A 798 10.35 -14.92 15.06
N ALA A 799 9.24 -15.64 14.94
CA ALA A 799 8.65 -16.38 16.06
C ALA A 799 9.54 -17.54 16.56
N ALA A 800 10.29 -18.16 15.65
CA ALA A 800 11.21 -19.25 15.98
C ALA A 800 12.52 -18.76 16.64
N LEU A 801 12.96 -17.53 16.34
CA LEU A 801 14.10 -16.87 16.97
C LEU A 801 13.73 -16.27 18.34
N VAL A 802 12.60 -15.55 18.43
CA VAL A 802 12.13 -14.88 19.66
C VAL A 802 11.83 -15.90 20.77
N GLY A 803 11.25 -17.06 20.44
CA GLY A 803 10.92 -18.09 21.45
C GLY A 803 12.14 -18.81 22.06
N ARG A 804 13.33 -18.72 21.46
CA ARG A 804 14.55 -19.41 21.94
C ARG A 804 15.33 -18.63 23.00
N HIS A 805 15.09 -17.32 23.12
CA HIS A 805 15.88 -16.42 23.99
C HIS A 805 14.97 -15.71 25.00
N LYS A 806 14.36 -16.48 25.91
CA LYS A 806 13.65 -15.91 27.07
C LYS A 806 14.64 -15.31 28.07
N ASP A 807 14.28 -14.19 28.67
CA ASP A 807 14.98 -13.66 29.85
C ASP A 807 14.88 -14.68 30.99
N GLN A 808 16.00 -14.97 31.64
CA GLN A 808 16.07 -15.93 32.73
C GLN A 808 16.50 -15.29 34.05
N GLY A 809 16.76 -13.98 34.06
CA GLY A 809 17.27 -13.25 35.22
C GLY A 809 16.24 -12.27 35.76
N GLU A 810 16.09 -12.23 37.08
CA GLU A 810 15.25 -11.24 37.75
C GLU A 810 16.02 -9.93 37.89
N VAL A 811 15.48 -8.81 37.38
CA VAL A 811 16.11 -7.49 37.57
C VAL A 811 15.87 -7.02 39.01
N LEU A 812 16.96 -6.82 39.75
CA LEU A 812 16.92 -6.37 41.14
C LEU A 812 16.98 -4.84 41.24
N TYR A 813 17.85 -4.21 40.44
CA TYR A 813 18.05 -2.77 40.44
C TYR A 813 18.42 -2.28 39.04
N TRP A 814 18.07 -1.04 38.75
CA TRP A 814 18.51 -0.31 37.56
C TRP A 814 18.64 1.18 37.88
N ASP A 815 19.53 1.87 37.17
CA ASP A 815 19.75 3.31 37.36
C ASP A 815 19.17 4.16 36.22
N ARG A 816 18.33 5.15 36.58
CA ARG A 816 17.61 6.04 35.64
C ARG A 816 18.48 6.83 34.68
N ASP A 817 19.73 7.08 35.06
CA ASP A 817 20.68 7.85 34.27
C ASP A 817 21.57 6.94 33.39
N GLU A 818 21.20 5.65 33.24
CA GLU A 818 21.94 4.62 32.50
C GLU A 818 23.41 4.49 32.92
N VAL A 819 23.73 4.82 34.18
CA VAL A 819 25.12 4.75 34.64
C VAL A 819 25.54 3.28 34.69
N PRO A 820 26.69 2.90 34.08
CA PRO A 820 27.18 1.53 34.13
C PRO A 820 27.36 1.04 35.56
N MET A 821 26.79 -0.14 35.86
CA MET A 821 27.06 -0.81 37.13
C MET A 821 28.42 -1.49 37.03
N THR A 822 29.24 -1.37 38.06
CA THR A 822 30.66 -1.79 38.01
C THR A 822 31.03 -2.81 39.07
N ALA A 823 30.23 -2.95 40.14
CA ALA A 823 30.54 -3.88 41.22
C ALA A 823 29.25 -4.43 41.86
N VAL A 824 29.25 -5.70 42.27
CA VAL A 824 28.15 -6.33 43.04
C VAL A 824 28.69 -7.42 43.97
N ALA A 825 28.19 -7.50 45.20
CA ALA A 825 28.51 -8.55 46.17
C ALA A 825 27.34 -8.88 47.10
N PHE A 826 27.19 -10.17 47.44
CA PHE A 826 26.30 -10.62 48.50
C PHE A 826 26.92 -10.44 49.88
N ARG A 827 26.11 -10.05 50.86
CA ARG A 827 26.50 -10.08 52.26
C ARG A 827 26.39 -11.52 52.81
N PRO A 828 27.47 -12.10 53.34
CA PRO A 828 27.47 -13.48 53.80
C PRO A 828 26.43 -13.76 54.90
N GLY A 829 25.77 -14.92 54.81
CA GLY A 829 24.72 -15.35 55.74
C GLY A 829 23.36 -14.65 55.56
N THR A 830 23.23 -13.76 54.57
CA THR A 830 21.98 -13.01 54.28
C THR A 830 21.69 -12.95 52.78
N ASP A 831 20.48 -12.54 52.41
CA ASP A 831 20.09 -12.26 51.02
C ASP A 831 20.24 -10.76 50.65
N GLU A 832 20.98 -10.00 51.46
CA GLU A 832 21.29 -8.58 51.20
C GLU A 832 22.40 -8.45 50.15
N LEU A 833 22.19 -7.57 49.17
CA LEU A 833 23.12 -7.25 48.09
C LEU A 833 23.63 -5.83 48.22
N VAL A 834 24.91 -5.64 47.87
CA VAL A 834 25.54 -4.32 47.73
C VAL A 834 26.07 -4.20 46.32
N TRP A 835 25.77 -3.10 45.65
CA TRP A 835 26.27 -2.82 44.31
C TRP A 835 26.69 -1.37 44.15
N GLY A 836 27.59 -1.12 43.20
CA GLY A 836 28.16 0.18 42.93
C GLY A 836 28.18 0.52 41.44
N ALA A 837 28.12 1.81 41.15
CA ALA A 837 28.11 2.34 39.80
C ALA A 837 29.40 3.11 39.46
N ARG A 838 29.60 3.31 38.16
CA ARG A 838 30.74 4.04 37.60
C ARG A 838 30.83 5.50 38.05
N ASP A 839 29.73 6.11 38.48
CA ASP A 839 29.68 7.48 39.01
C ASP A 839 29.95 7.58 40.53
N GLY A 840 30.25 6.45 41.17
CA GLY A 840 30.65 6.38 42.57
C GLY A 840 29.48 6.24 43.55
N ARG A 841 28.23 6.12 43.08
CA ARG A 841 27.10 5.75 43.92
C ARG A 841 27.22 4.29 44.38
N LEU A 842 26.82 4.03 45.62
CA LEU A 842 26.80 2.70 46.23
C LEU A 842 25.46 2.49 46.91
N TRP A 843 24.85 1.33 46.66
CA TRP A 843 23.55 0.96 47.23
C TRP A 843 23.66 -0.34 48.00
N ARG A 844 22.80 -0.48 49.01
CA ARG A 844 22.46 -1.78 49.61
C ARG A 844 20.99 -2.06 49.43
N GLY A 845 20.62 -3.32 49.31
CA GLY A 845 19.22 -3.68 49.23
C GLY A 845 18.96 -5.16 49.09
N ASN A 846 17.69 -5.51 49.13
CA ASN A 846 17.15 -6.82 48.80
C ASN A 846 15.90 -6.65 47.91
N GLN A 847 15.24 -7.74 47.54
CA GLN A 847 14.00 -7.68 46.75
C GLN A 847 12.97 -6.75 47.42
N GLY A 848 12.80 -5.54 46.87
CA GLY A 848 11.80 -4.56 47.28
C GLY A 848 12.26 -3.41 48.21
N ARG A 849 13.52 -3.40 48.70
CA ARG A 849 14.07 -2.26 49.45
C ARG A 849 15.49 -1.94 49.00
N THR A 850 15.70 -0.72 48.52
CA THR A 850 17.02 -0.18 48.15
C THR A 850 17.31 1.06 48.97
N GLU A 851 18.50 1.11 49.56
CA GLU A 851 19.00 2.24 50.34
C GLU A 851 20.34 2.70 49.74
N LEU A 852 20.46 4.00 49.49
CA LEU A 852 21.69 4.61 49.00
C LEU A 852 22.67 4.76 50.18
N LEU A 853 23.78 4.02 50.16
CA LEU A 853 24.83 4.08 51.17
C LEU A 853 25.79 5.25 50.96
N LEU A 854 26.06 5.59 49.70
CA LEU A 854 26.95 6.69 49.31
C LEU A 854 26.37 7.44 48.11
N GLY A 855 26.18 8.75 48.27
CA GLY A 855 25.69 9.64 47.21
C GLY A 855 26.76 10.09 46.20
N ARG A 856 26.27 10.69 45.11
CA ARG A 856 27.06 11.32 44.04
C ARG A 856 27.88 12.50 44.59
N ARG A 857 29.08 12.73 44.04
CA ARG A 857 29.83 13.97 44.27
C ARG A 857 29.78 14.84 42.99
N PRO A 858 29.50 16.14 43.05
CA PRO A 858 29.50 16.97 41.85
C PRO A 858 30.87 17.58 41.51
N ARG A 859 31.13 17.64 40.19
CA ARG A 859 32.10 18.38 39.35
C ARG A 859 33.40 17.69 38.87
N PRO A 860 33.64 17.67 37.54
CA PRO A 860 34.98 17.54 36.96
C PRO A 860 35.74 18.87 37.11
N ASP A 861 37.06 18.80 37.25
CA ASP A 861 37.90 19.97 37.02
C ASP A 861 37.96 20.31 35.50
N GLU A 862 38.32 21.54 35.18
CA GLU A 862 38.42 22.04 33.80
C GLU A 862 39.62 21.44 33.03
N SER A 863 40.33 20.45 33.57
CA SER A 863 41.58 19.94 32.97
C SER A 863 41.39 18.76 32.02
N GLY A 864 40.16 18.27 31.83
CA GLY A 864 39.82 17.33 30.75
C GLY A 864 40.58 15.99 30.81
N ASN A 865 41.13 15.60 31.96
CA ASN A 865 41.97 14.41 32.07
C ASN A 865 41.22 13.23 32.73
N SER A 866 40.98 12.19 31.91
CA SER A 866 40.65 10.78 32.22
C SER A 866 39.31 10.44 32.93
N TYR A 867 38.37 9.90 32.14
CA TYR A 867 37.08 9.29 32.48
C TYR A 867 37.14 7.98 33.33
N TRP A 868 38.28 7.66 33.95
CA TRP A 868 38.49 6.37 34.63
C TRP A 868 38.54 6.44 36.16
N ASN A 869 38.65 7.62 36.78
CA ASN A 869 39.07 7.72 38.18
C ASN A 869 37.97 7.99 39.24
N TRP A 870 36.68 7.97 38.90
CA TRP A 870 35.62 8.50 39.80
C TRP A 870 34.50 7.53 40.24
N GLY A 871 34.67 6.21 40.05
CA GLY A 871 33.65 5.19 40.33
C GLY A 871 33.93 4.24 41.49
N VAL A 872 32.93 3.42 41.84
CA VAL A 872 33.13 2.20 42.66
C VAL A 872 33.77 1.15 41.76
N THR A 873 34.96 0.65 42.11
CA THR A 873 35.73 -0.29 41.28
C THR A 873 35.58 -1.74 41.71
N SER A 874 35.37 -1.99 43.00
CA SER A 874 35.17 -3.33 43.56
C SER A 874 34.52 -3.27 44.94
N VAL A 875 33.78 -4.32 45.30
CA VAL A 875 33.17 -4.50 46.62
C VAL A 875 33.40 -5.91 47.11
N ALA A 876 33.69 -6.09 48.40
CA ALA A 876 33.94 -7.40 48.99
C ALA A 876 33.50 -7.49 50.45
N PHE A 877 33.07 -8.69 50.88
CA PHE A 877 32.72 -9.00 52.26
C PHE A 877 33.63 -10.12 52.84
N PRO A 878 33.99 -10.05 54.13
CA PRO A 878 34.56 -11.17 54.88
C PRO A 878 33.49 -12.23 55.15
N ALA A 879 33.91 -13.46 55.43
CA ALA A 879 33.03 -14.60 55.69
C ALA A 879 31.99 -14.35 56.81
N ASP A 880 32.31 -13.47 57.77
CA ASP A 880 31.44 -13.13 58.89
C ASP A 880 30.43 -11.99 58.59
N GLY A 881 30.52 -11.39 57.39
CA GLY A 881 29.62 -10.35 56.89
C GLY A 881 29.58 -9.06 57.73
N GLY A 882 30.60 -8.83 58.55
CA GLY A 882 30.61 -7.74 59.53
C GLY A 882 31.05 -6.38 58.98
N VAL A 883 31.96 -6.40 58.01
CA VAL A 883 32.62 -5.21 57.45
C VAL A 883 32.58 -5.28 55.92
N LEU A 884 32.18 -4.21 55.24
CA LEU A 884 32.21 -4.11 53.77
C LEU A 884 33.48 -3.37 53.34
N ALA A 885 34.29 -3.95 52.46
CA ALA A 885 35.40 -3.28 51.81
C ALA A 885 34.98 -2.76 50.42
N VAL A 886 35.28 -1.50 50.13
CA VAL A 886 34.91 -0.82 48.88
C VAL A 886 36.14 -0.13 48.28
N GLY A 887 36.49 -0.50 47.05
CA GLY A 887 37.43 0.24 46.22
C GLY A 887 36.71 1.40 45.53
N ARG A 888 37.19 2.63 45.73
CA ARG A 888 36.61 3.84 45.14
C ARG A 888 37.67 4.91 44.93
N ASN A 889 37.80 5.44 43.72
CA ASN A 889 38.69 6.57 43.38
C ASN A 889 40.15 6.36 43.83
N GLY A 890 40.73 5.19 43.62
CA GLY A 890 42.10 4.91 44.10
C GLY A 890 42.22 4.71 45.62
N GLN A 891 41.12 4.73 46.37
CA GLN A 891 41.09 4.55 47.83
C GLN A 891 40.37 3.26 48.22
N LEU A 892 40.84 2.63 49.30
CA LEU A 892 40.17 1.53 49.96
C LEU A 892 39.42 2.06 51.20
N LYS A 893 38.12 1.82 51.24
CA LYS A 893 37.25 2.20 52.36
C LYS A 893 36.63 0.96 52.99
N THR A 894 36.52 0.95 54.30
CA THR A 894 35.78 -0.07 55.05
C THR A 894 34.55 0.55 55.71
N LEU A 895 33.45 -0.20 55.73
CA LEU A 895 32.20 0.19 56.37
C LEU A 895 31.78 -0.91 57.33
N ASN A 896 31.58 -0.59 58.61
CA ASN A 896 31.00 -1.53 59.56
C ASN A 896 29.48 -1.64 59.33
N VAL A 897 28.99 -2.86 59.05
CA VAL A 897 27.59 -3.13 58.68
C VAL A 897 26.81 -3.79 59.84
N ARG A 898 27.43 -4.01 61.02
CA ARG A 898 26.78 -4.61 62.21
C ARG A 898 26.15 -3.56 63.15
N GLY A 899 26.48 -2.29 63.02
CA GLY A 899 26.04 -1.20 63.90
C GLY A 899 25.68 0.09 63.15
N GLN A 900 25.94 1.27 63.74
CA GLN A 900 25.86 2.53 62.99
C GLN A 900 26.93 2.52 61.87
N PRO A 901 26.55 2.86 60.62
CA PRO A 901 27.47 2.82 59.50
C PRO A 901 28.57 3.87 59.66
N GLU A 902 29.75 3.45 60.12
CA GLU A 902 30.95 4.29 60.21
C GLU A 902 31.90 3.95 59.06
N TRP A 903 32.17 4.93 58.19
CA TRP A 903 33.13 4.81 57.11
C TRP A 903 34.55 5.07 57.61
N ARG A 904 35.47 4.17 57.28
CA ARG A 904 36.91 4.34 57.54
C ARG A 904 37.68 4.30 56.23
N THR A 905 38.58 5.25 56.05
CA THR A 905 39.42 5.34 54.84
C THR A 905 40.84 4.91 55.21
N TYR A 906 41.45 4.09 54.37
CA TYR A 906 42.86 3.75 54.49
C TYR A 906 43.71 4.80 53.79
N GLU A 907 44.50 5.58 54.55
CA GLU A 907 45.22 6.77 54.05
C GLU A 907 46.65 6.51 53.54
N LYS A 908 47.13 5.26 53.55
CA LYS A 908 48.52 4.95 53.16
C LYS A 908 48.69 4.90 51.64
N GLU A 909 49.85 5.33 51.13
CA GLU A 909 50.16 5.44 49.70
C GLU A 909 49.80 4.15 48.93
N SER A 910 48.81 4.29 48.04
CA SER A 910 48.29 3.35 47.04
C SER A 910 47.75 2.00 47.56
N PRO A 911 46.52 1.96 48.09
CA PRO A 911 45.84 0.71 48.43
C PRO A 911 45.27 -0.01 47.20
N PRO A 912 44.91 -1.31 47.33
CA PRO A 912 44.32 -2.06 46.24
C PRO A 912 42.91 -1.58 45.91
N THR A 913 42.61 -1.40 44.62
CA THR A 913 41.31 -0.95 44.11
C THR A 913 40.69 -1.90 43.09
N ARG A 914 41.46 -2.83 42.55
CA ARG A 914 41.01 -3.84 41.58
C ARG A 914 40.94 -5.22 42.24
N GLU A 915 39.81 -5.92 42.07
CA GLU A 915 39.54 -7.28 42.59
C GLU A 915 39.84 -7.46 44.10
N LEU A 916 39.00 -6.86 44.94
CA LEU A 916 39.05 -7.10 46.39
C LEU A 916 38.50 -8.50 46.72
N ALA A 917 39.26 -9.27 47.49
CA ALA A 917 38.83 -10.60 47.95
C ALA A 917 39.32 -10.87 49.39
N PHE A 918 38.44 -11.40 50.23
CA PHE A 918 38.80 -11.83 51.58
C PHE A 918 39.28 -13.28 51.59
N GLY A 919 40.27 -13.59 52.43
CA GLY A 919 40.65 -14.97 52.73
C GLY A 919 39.57 -15.69 53.55
N GLY A 920 39.59 -17.02 53.55
CA GLY A 920 38.54 -17.86 54.15
C GLY A 920 38.30 -17.63 55.65
N GLU A 921 39.29 -17.12 56.37
CA GLU A 921 39.18 -16.74 57.79
C GLU A 921 38.56 -15.35 58.03
N GLY A 922 38.32 -14.55 56.98
CA GLY A 922 37.76 -13.19 57.07
C GLY A 922 38.69 -12.12 57.64
N ARG A 923 39.90 -12.49 58.07
CA ARG A 923 40.89 -11.60 58.73
C ARG A 923 41.91 -10.97 57.79
N HIS A 924 41.93 -11.38 56.53
CA HIS A 924 42.89 -10.90 55.53
C HIS A 924 42.15 -10.50 54.26
N LEU A 925 42.50 -9.34 53.71
CA LEU A 925 42.00 -8.78 52.47
C LEU A 925 43.14 -8.69 51.45
N SER A 926 42.94 -9.29 50.28
CA SER A 926 43.82 -9.17 49.13
C SER A 926 43.21 -8.27 48.06
N GLY A 927 44.05 -7.55 47.31
CA GLY A 927 43.66 -6.93 46.05
C GLY A 927 44.86 -6.33 45.32
N PHE A 928 44.59 -5.62 44.22
CA PHE A 928 45.61 -5.03 43.35
C PHE A 928 45.50 -3.50 43.24
N THR A 929 46.64 -2.82 43.19
CA THR A 929 46.70 -1.38 42.88
C THR A 929 46.59 -1.12 41.38
N GLU A 930 45.95 -0.02 41.01
CA GLU A 930 45.64 0.34 39.62
C GLU A 930 46.87 0.83 38.82
N SER A 931 47.91 1.36 39.48
CA SER A 931 49.08 1.95 38.82
C SER A 931 50.24 0.98 38.57
N ASP A 932 50.41 -0.05 39.42
CA ASP A 932 51.63 -0.89 39.43
C ASP A 932 51.32 -2.40 39.50
N SER A 933 50.04 -2.81 39.49
CA SER A 933 49.62 -4.22 39.66
C SER A 933 50.26 -4.92 40.87
N ARG A 934 50.60 -4.15 41.91
CA ARG A 934 51.24 -4.68 43.11
C ARG A 934 50.17 -5.31 43.99
N PRO A 935 50.31 -6.60 44.33
CA PRO A 935 49.37 -7.25 45.22
C PRO A 935 49.60 -6.74 46.64
N VAL A 936 48.52 -6.30 47.29
CA VAL A 936 48.56 -5.88 48.69
C VAL A 936 47.74 -6.87 49.51
N LEU A 937 48.33 -7.35 50.60
CA LEU A 937 47.62 -8.13 51.62
C LEU A 937 47.51 -7.29 52.88
N LEU A 938 46.29 -7.04 53.33
CA LEU A 938 45.98 -6.25 54.52
C LEU A 938 45.27 -7.13 55.55
N GLY A 939 45.73 -7.10 56.80
CA GLY A 939 44.98 -7.67 57.92
C GLY A 939 43.81 -6.75 58.29
N ILE A 940 42.69 -7.31 58.72
CA ILE A 940 41.54 -6.56 59.23
C ILE A 940 41.29 -7.01 60.66
N ASP A 941 41.24 -6.04 61.58
CA ASP A 941 40.85 -6.31 62.96
C ASP A 941 39.32 -6.32 63.14
N GLU A 942 38.86 -6.74 64.33
CA GLU A 942 37.44 -6.91 64.65
C GLU A 942 36.63 -5.60 64.53
N ASP A 943 37.29 -4.44 64.57
CA ASP A 943 36.69 -3.11 64.39
C ASP A 943 36.72 -2.62 62.93
N GLY A 944 37.15 -3.46 62.00
CA GLY A 944 37.27 -3.13 60.57
C GLY A 944 38.44 -2.21 60.24
N ARG A 945 39.44 -2.06 61.14
CA ARG A 945 40.68 -1.32 60.83
C ARG A 945 41.65 -2.22 60.10
N LEU A 946 42.18 -1.67 59.01
CA LEU A 946 43.20 -2.31 58.20
C LEU A 946 44.57 -2.16 58.88
N LYS A 947 45.22 -3.28 59.17
CA LYS A 947 46.56 -3.38 59.78
C LYS A 947 47.51 -4.09 58.82
N GLY A 948 48.68 -3.48 58.57
CA GLY A 948 49.75 -4.10 57.78
C GLY A 948 50.58 -3.09 56.98
N ASN A 949 51.85 -3.41 56.76
CA ASN A 949 52.63 -2.86 55.64
C ASN A 949 52.30 -3.75 54.44
N GLY A 950 51.74 -3.18 53.37
CA GLY A 950 51.61 -3.92 52.12
C GLY A 950 52.95 -4.57 51.79
N THR A 951 52.96 -5.90 51.61
CA THR A 951 54.16 -6.64 51.25
C THR A 951 54.53 -6.34 49.81
N SER A 952 55.13 -5.17 49.56
CA SER A 952 55.84 -4.86 48.33
C SER A 952 57.23 -5.49 48.41
N GLU A 953 57.33 -6.79 48.16
CA GLU A 953 58.63 -7.44 48.03
C GLU A 953 59.34 -6.94 46.76
N LYS A 954 60.57 -6.44 46.87
CA LYS A 954 61.39 -6.03 45.71
C LYS A 954 61.76 -7.29 44.91
N GLY A 955 61.24 -7.41 43.69
CA GLY A 955 61.64 -8.45 42.72
C GLY A 955 60.50 -9.26 42.10
N THR A 956 59.24 -9.04 42.50
CA THR A 956 58.09 -9.61 41.77
C THR A 956 57.82 -8.81 40.50
N ARG A 957 57.96 -9.44 39.33
CA ARG A 957 57.37 -8.96 38.07
C ARG A 957 55.85 -8.80 38.26
N GLU A 958 55.22 -7.89 37.52
CA GLU A 958 53.80 -7.51 37.66
C GLU A 958 52.89 -8.76 37.75
N MET A 959 51.98 -8.78 38.72
CA MET A 959 51.04 -9.89 38.95
C MET A 959 49.68 -9.53 38.37
N THR A 960 49.01 -10.45 37.69
CA THR A 960 47.83 -10.14 36.87
C THR A 960 46.50 -10.56 37.51
N ALA A 961 46.51 -11.60 38.35
CA ALA A 961 45.31 -12.08 39.05
C ALA A 961 45.66 -12.80 40.37
N ALA A 962 44.72 -12.85 41.32
CA ALA A 962 44.86 -13.57 42.58
C ALA A 962 43.56 -14.29 42.97
N GLY A 963 43.68 -15.37 43.73
CA GLY A 963 42.55 -16.12 44.25
C GLY A 963 42.92 -16.94 45.47
N TRP A 964 41.92 -17.37 46.23
CA TRP A 964 42.10 -18.15 47.45
C TRP A 964 41.73 -19.62 47.19
N LEU A 965 42.67 -20.53 47.48
CA LEU A 965 42.42 -21.97 47.53
C LEU A 965 41.95 -22.39 48.92
N SER A 966 41.57 -23.67 49.05
CA SER A 966 41.24 -24.28 50.34
C SER A 966 42.37 -24.12 51.37
N ALA A 967 41.99 -24.15 52.65
CA ALA A 967 42.89 -23.98 53.80
C ALA A 967 43.67 -22.64 53.81
N ASN A 968 43.04 -21.56 53.32
CA ASN A 968 43.56 -20.19 53.40
C ASN A 968 44.90 -19.98 52.67
N ARG A 969 45.10 -20.71 51.56
CA ARG A 969 46.28 -20.59 50.69
C ARG A 969 46.01 -19.58 49.58
N LEU A 970 46.81 -18.53 49.50
CA LEU A 970 46.68 -17.50 48.48
C LEU A 970 47.46 -17.90 47.24
N VAL A 971 46.78 -17.93 46.09
CA VAL A 971 47.38 -18.20 44.79
C VAL A 971 47.43 -16.92 43.98
N ARG A 972 48.54 -16.71 43.27
CA ARG A 972 48.74 -15.54 42.41
C ARG A 972 49.33 -15.92 41.05
N LEU A 973 48.84 -15.30 39.99
CA LEU A 973 49.33 -15.43 38.63
C LEU A 973 50.25 -14.25 38.30
N GLY A 974 51.47 -14.56 37.87
CA GLY A 974 52.39 -13.56 37.32
C GLY A 974 52.12 -13.26 35.86
N GLN A 975 52.49 -12.08 35.40
CA GLN A 975 52.54 -11.74 33.97
C GLN A 975 53.49 -12.65 33.18
N ASP A 976 54.38 -13.39 33.86
CA ASP A 976 55.23 -14.44 33.28
C ASP A 976 54.53 -15.80 33.11
N GLY A 977 53.21 -15.86 33.35
CA GLY A 977 52.40 -17.07 33.27
C GLY A 977 52.64 -18.06 34.42
N ARG A 978 53.40 -17.69 35.45
CA ARG A 978 53.70 -18.60 36.57
C ARG A 978 52.72 -18.41 37.72
N VAL A 979 52.27 -19.54 38.27
CA VAL A 979 51.34 -19.57 39.40
C VAL A 979 52.10 -19.86 40.71
N TRP A 980 51.86 -19.03 41.71
CA TRP A 980 52.56 -19.07 43.00
C TRP A 980 51.59 -19.22 44.16
N VAL A 981 51.92 -20.08 45.12
CA VAL A 981 51.14 -20.28 46.36
C VAL A 981 51.87 -19.66 47.55
N TYR A 982 51.10 -18.96 48.37
CA TYR A 982 51.52 -18.35 49.63
C TYR A 982 50.66 -18.91 50.77
N VAL A 983 51.28 -19.28 51.88
CA VAL A 983 50.62 -19.93 53.02
C VAL A 983 50.63 -19.01 54.25
N ALA A 984 49.49 -18.94 54.96
CA ALA A 984 49.32 -18.19 56.21
C ALA A 984 50.26 -18.69 57.34
N PRO A 985 50.57 -17.90 58.40
CA PRO A 985 49.99 -16.58 58.75
C PRO A 985 50.76 -15.37 58.21
N GLU A 986 52.03 -15.51 57.84
CA GLU A 986 52.87 -14.38 57.37
C GLU A 986 52.85 -14.22 55.83
N PHE A 987 52.31 -15.21 55.10
CA PHE A 987 52.28 -15.25 53.63
C PHE A 987 53.66 -15.04 52.98
N THR A 988 54.74 -15.37 53.69
CA THR A 988 56.15 -15.25 53.27
C THR A 988 56.67 -16.51 52.55
N LYS A 989 56.08 -17.69 52.84
CA LYS A 989 56.51 -18.95 52.24
C LYS A 989 55.89 -19.15 50.85
N ARG A 990 56.69 -18.94 49.81
CA ARG A 990 56.33 -19.07 48.40
C ARG A 990 56.72 -20.44 47.85
N SER A 991 55.78 -21.18 47.28
CA SER A 991 56.06 -22.37 46.45
C SER A 991 55.44 -22.21 45.07
N ARG A 992 56.21 -22.49 44.01
CA ARG A 992 55.71 -22.49 42.63
C ARG A 992 54.75 -23.67 42.45
N ILE A 993 53.61 -23.45 41.81
CA ILE A 993 52.79 -24.55 41.31
C ILE A 993 53.43 -25.07 40.01
N PRO A 994 53.92 -26.31 39.95
CA PRO A 994 54.45 -26.87 38.71
C PRO A 994 53.29 -27.28 37.79
N MET A 995 52.92 -26.39 36.88
CA MET A 995 51.87 -26.63 35.88
C MET A 995 52.43 -27.51 34.75
N ALA A 996 51.86 -28.69 34.54
CA ALA A 996 52.29 -29.64 33.53
C ALA A 996 52.03 -29.09 32.11
N GLY A 997 53.09 -29.00 31.29
CA GLY A 997 53.01 -28.44 29.95
C GLY A 997 53.15 -26.91 29.88
N ALA A 998 53.34 -26.22 31.01
CA ALA A 998 53.81 -24.83 31.00
C ALA A 998 55.29 -24.79 30.61
N PRO A 999 55.73 -23.89 29.71
CA PRO A 999 57.10 -23.88 29.23
C PRO A 999 58.09 -23.60 30.37
N GLU A 1000 59.05 -24.50 30.56
CA GLU A 1000 60.18 -24.31 31.49
C GLU A 1000 61.31 -23.57 30.76
N GLY A 1001 61.10 -22.26 30.51
CA GLY A 1001 62.07 -21.38 29.84
C GLY A 1001 61.78 -19.89 30.06
N ASP A 1002 62.78 -19.02 29.81
CA ASP A 1002 62.70 -17.56 29.96
C ASP A 1002 62.09 -16.88 28.72
N ASP A 1003 60.89 -17.33 28.32
CA ASP A 1003 60.18 -16.74 27.18
C ASP A 1003 59.09 -15.76 27.65
N SER A 1004 59.31 -14.48 27.35
CA SER A 1004 58.41 -13.33 27.54
C SER A 1004 57.15 -13.38 26.65
N LEU A 1005 56.76 -14.56 26.18
CA LEU A 1005 55.68 -14.78 25.21
C LEU A 1005 54.38 -15.28 25.86
N PHE A 1006 54.40 -15.70 27.13
CA PHE A 1006 53.22 -16.14 27.86
C PHE A 1006 52.82 -15.12 28.92
N SER A 1007 51.73 -14.39 28.65
CA SER A 1007 51.07 -13.54 29.66
C SER A 1007 49.85 -14.26 30.18
N GLY A 1008 49.80 -14.51 31.49
CA GLY A 1008 48.59 -14.95 32.15
C GLY A 1008 47.68 -13.74 32.40
N GLU A 1009 46.47 -13.72 31.84
CA GLU A 1009 45.57 -12.56 31.97
C GLU A 1009 44.51 -12.72 33.06
N LYS A 1010 43.98 -13.94 33.26
CA LYS A 1010 42.84 -14.18 34.15
C LYS A 1010 43.04 -15.46 34.95
N MET A 1011 42.65 -15.42 36.23
CA MET A 1011 42.70 -16.57 37.11
C MET A 1011 41.50 -16.56 38.06
N ALA A 1012 40.94 -17.73 38.32
CA ALA A 1012 40.07 -17.94 39.47
C ALA A 1012 40.52 -19.18 40.22
N ALA A 1013 40.39 -19.16 41.54
CA ALA A 1013 40.70 -20.29 42.40
C ALA A 1013 39.43 -20.77 43.09
N SER A 1014 39.26 -22.09 43.15
CA SER A 1014 38.17 -22.70 43.89
C SER A 1014 38.49 -22.79 45.37
N PRO A 1015 37.61 -22.30 46.26
CA PRO A 1015 37.86 -22.30 47.69
C PRO A 1015 37.67 -23.69 48.36
N HIS A 1016 37.11 -24.69 47.67
CA HIS A 1016 36.69 -25.96 48.28
C HIS A 1016 37.28 -27.24 47.64
N ASP A 1017 37.66 -27.24 46.36
CA ASP A 1017 38.10 -28.45 45.63
C ASP A 1017 39.49 -28.38 44.99
N ASP A 1018 40.32 -27.41 45.41
CA ASP A 1018 41.68 -27.18 44.90
C ASP A 1018 41.76 -27.18 43.35
N CYS A 1019 40.79 -26.52 42.71
CA CYS A 1019 40.72 -26.32 41.27
C CYS A 1019 41.10 -24.89 40.89
N LEU A 1020 41.83 -24.72 39.79
CA LEU A 1020 42.28 -23.42 39.30
C LEU A 1020 41.83 -23.23 37.85
N TYR A 1021 41.15 -22.12 37.56
CA TYR A 1021 40.98 -21.65 36.18
C TYR A 1021 42.14 -20.71 35.86
N VAL A 1022 42.83 -20.94 34.74
CA VAL A 1022 43.88 -20.04 34.25
C VAL A 1022 43.70 -19.81 32.76
N ASP A 1023 43.84 -18.56 32.35
CA ASP A 1023 43.87 -18.12 30.97
C ASP A 1023 45.24 -17.56 30.58
N PHE A 1024 45.79 -18.05 29.47
CA PHE A 1024 47.10 -17.69 28.94
C PHE A 1024 46.95 -17.12 27.52
N THR A 1025 47.43 -15.90 27.27
CA THR A 1025 47.24 -15.20 26.00
C THR A 1025 48.33 -15.55 24.97
N MET A 1026 47.91 -16.06 23.78
CA MET A 1026 48.62 -16.27 22.49
C MET A 1026 49.81 -17.28 22.50
N ALA A 1027 49.91 -18.31 21.63
CA ALA A 1027 49.35 -18.52 20.30
C ALA A 1027 48.88 -19.97 20.04
N SER A 1028 47.77 -20.09 19.31
CA SER A 1028 47.34 -21.24 18.48
C SER A 1028 46.79 -22.54 19.11
N ALA A 1029 46.76 -22.71 20.42
CA ALA A 1029 45.95 -23.79 21.02
C ALA A 1029 45.41 -23.34 22.36
N GLY A 1030 44.08 -23.17 22.47
CA GLY A 1030 43.40 -22.74 23.69
C GLY A 1030 43.89 -23.53 24.89
N GLN A 1031 44.73 -22.90 25.71
CA GLN A 1031 45.22 -23.43 26.99
C GLN A 1031 44.42 -22.87 28.18
N SER A 1032 43.48 -21.96 27.92
CA SER A 1032 42.46 -21.52 28.88
C SER A 1032 41.67 -22.72 29.40
N GLY A 1033 41.71 -22.96 30.71
CA GLY A 1033 41.12 -24.19 31.21
C GLY A 1033 41.27 -24.40 32.70
N LEU A 1034 40.74 -25.53 33.13
CA LEU A 1034 40.77 -25.96 34.51
C LEU A 1034 42.02 -26.79 34.77
N TRP A 1035 42.64 -26.54 35.91
CA TRP A 1035 43.86 -27.19 36.36
C TRP A 1035 43.63 -27.76 37.76
N ARG A 1036 44.11 -29.00 37.96
CA ARG A 1036 44.02 -29.69 39.25
C ARG A 1036 45.34 -30.38 39.59
N PRO A 1037 45.68 -30.52 40.88
CA PRO A 1037 46.88 -31.24 41.30
C PRO A 1037 46.72 -32.74 41.02
N ASP A 1038 47.71 -33.35 40.37
CA ASP A 1038 47.85 -34.81 40.30
C ASP A 1038 48.78 -35.28 41.44
N GLN A 1039 48.27 -36.21 42.24
CA GLN A 1039 49.01 -36.77 43.37
C GLN A 1039 50.17 -37.68 42.95
N ARG A 1040 50.21 -38.13 41.68
CA ARG A 1040 51.21 -39.09 41.19
C ARG A 1040 52.56 -38.45 40.87
N ASP A 1041 52.56 -37.23 40.32
CA ASP A 1041 53.78 -36.52 39.92
C ASP A 1041 53.93 -35.15 40.62
N GLY A 1042 52.97 -34.77 41.46
CA GLY A 1042 52.97 -33.51 42.20
C GLY A 1042 52.77 -32.28 41.29
N LYS A 1043 52.44 -32.48 40.01
CA LYS A 1043 52.20 -31.41 39.04
C LYS A 1043 50.70 -31.13 38.89
N TRP A 1044 50.38 -29.92 38.46
CA TRP A 1044 49.01 -29.55 38.14
C TRP A 1044 48.76 -29.80 36.67
N HIS A 1045 47.78 -30.66 36.38
CA HIS A 1045 47.42 -31.02 35.01
C HIS A 1045 46.12 -30.34 34.61
N ARG A 1046 46.04 -30.00 33.33
CA ARG A 1046 44.83 -29.44 32.75
C ARG A 1046 43.77 -30.53 32.60
N THR A 1047 42.63 -30.36 33.26
CA THR A 1047 41.51 -31.31 33.23
C THR A 1047 40.55 -31.05 32.07
N GLY A 1048 40.55 -29.84 31.50
CA GLY A 1048 39.93 -29.57 30.20
C GLY A 1048 39.88 -28.10 29.81
N ALA A 1049 39.42 -27.86 28.57
CA ALA A 1049 39.34 -26.54 27.98
C ALA A 1049 38.05 -25.82 28.34
N VAL A 1050 38.17 -24.55 28.77
CA VAL A 1050 37.04 -23.64 29.02
C VAL A 1050 37.33 -22.34 28.26
N PRO A 1051 36.36 -21.76 27.53
CA PRO A 1051 36.57 -20.53 26.78
C PRO A 1051 37.09 -19.37 27.65
N SER A 1052 37.87 -18.47 27.07
CA SER A 1052 38.29 -17.20 27.68
C SER A 1052 37.07 -16.31 27.99
N PRO A 1053 36.79 -15.98 29.26
CA PRO A 1053 35.65 -15.15 29.63
C PRO A 1053 36.06 -13.72 29.94
N SER A 1054 35.08 -12.82 30.02
CA SER A 1054 35.29 -11.45 30.52
C SER A 1054 35.50 -11.45 32.04
N LEU A 1055 34.70 -12.25 32.76
CA LEU A 1055 34.81 -12.51 34.20
C LEU A 1055 34.66 -14.00 34.48
N VAL A 1056 35.31 -14.49 35.54
CA VAL A 1056 35.27 -15.90 35.95
C VAL A 1056 35.23 -16.03 37.48
N MET A 1057 34.38 -16.92 37.99
CA MET A 1057 34.26 -17.18 39.43
C MET A 1057 33.82 -18.62 39.69
N PHE A 1058 34.42 -19.27 40.68
CA PHE A 1058 33.96 -20.57 41.17
C PHE A 1058 32.77 -20.42 42.11
N HIS A 1059 31.85 -21.37 42.03
CA HIS A 1059 30.80 -21.52 43.03
C HIS A 1059 31.42 -21.83 44.41
N PRO A 1060 30.86 -21.31 45.52
CA PRO A 1060 31.49 -21.43 46.85
C PRO A 1060 31.65 -22.87 47.34
N GLU A 1061 30.67 -23.75 47.09
CA GLU A 1061 30.65 -25.13 47.65
C GLU A 1061 30.59 -26.28 46.63
N LYS A 1062 30.19 -26.02 45.38
CA LYS A 1062 29.93 -27.02 44.34
C LYS A 1062 30.96 -26.87 43.22
N PRO A 1063 31.29 -27.95 42.49
CA PRO A 1063 32.24 -27.92 41.38
C PRO A 1063 31.63 -27.26 40.12
N LEU A 1064 31.26 -25.99 40.22
CA LEU A 1064 30.68 -25.17 39.16
C LEU A 1064 31.50 -23.90 38.95
N LEU A 1065 31.59 -23.48 37.68
CA LEU A 1065 32.27 -22.27 37.26
C LEU A 1065 31.25 -21.36 36.56
N ALA A 1066 31.09 -20.13 37.05
CA ALA A 1066 30.36 -19.08 36.35
C ALA A 1066 31.33 -18.25 35.52
N LEU A 1067 30.96 -17.99 34.27
CA LEU A 1067 31.76 -17.17 33.37
C LEU A 1067 30.88 -16.21 32.57
N SER A 1068 31.36 -14.99 32.35
CA SER A 1068 30.69 -14.03 31.48
C SER A 1068 31.36 -13.97 30.11
N ARG A 1069 30.58 -13.78 29.05
CA ARG A 1069 31.09 -13.58 27.69
C ARG A 1069 30.52 -12.32 27.08
N ILE A 1070 31.38 -11.63 26.33
CA ILE A 1070 31.04 -10.52 25.44
C ILE A 1070 31.37 -10.96 24.01
N PHE A 1071 30.49 -10.63 23.08
CA PHE A 1071 30.78 -10.67 21.66
C PHE A 1071 31.26 -9.28 21.25
N LEU A 1072 32.58 -9.09 21.18
CA LEU A 1072 33.19 -7.81 20.81
C LEU A 1072 33.35 -7.74 19.29
N ASP A 1073 32.46 -7.04 18.60
CA ASP A 1073 32.72 -6.57 17.22
C ASP A 1073 32.10 -5.20 16.89
N VAL A 1074 31.44 -4.52 17.84
CA VAL A 1074 30.97 -3.12 17.66
C VAL A 1074 31.13 -2.36 18.97
N GLU A 1075 31.68 -1.15 18.90
CA GLU A 1075 31.95 -0.28 20.06
C GLU A 1075 30.69 -0.13 20.96
N TRP A 1076 30.81 -0.60 22.21
CA TRP A 1076 29.92 -0.39 23.37
C TRP A 1076 28.53 -1.08 23.46
N SER A 1077 28.22 -2.14 22.70
CA SER A 1077 27.02 -2.97 23.04
C SER A 1077 27.12 -4.43 22.59
N GLY A 1078 27.72 -5.29 23.42
CA GLY A 1078 27.64 -6.75 23.24
C GLY A 1078 26.69 -7.37 24.25
N ASP A 1079 25.83 -8.31 23.80
CA ASP A 1079 25.00 -9.13 24.70
C ASP A 1079 25.90 -9.82 25.74
N GLY A 1080 25.72 -9.46 27.02
CA GLY A 1080 26.39 -10.10 28.15
C GLY A 1080 25.68 -11.40 28.49
N THR A 1081 26.29 -12.53 28.14
CA THR A 1081 25.79 -13.85 28.53
C THR A 1081 26.57 -14.38 29.72
N ILE A 1082 25.87 -15.05 30.64
CA ILE A 1082 26.50 -15.76 31.75
C ILE A 1082 26.36 -17.26 31.49
N GLU A 1083 27.47 -17.96 31.35
CA GLU A 1083 27.49 -19.41 31.20
C GLU A 1083 27.88 -20.07 32.53
N LEU A 1084 27.20 -21.16 32.86
CA LEU A 1084 27.57 -22.05 33.96
C LEU A 1084 28.18 -23.33 33.42
N TRP A 1085 29.33 -23.70 33.96
CA TRP A 1085 30.12 -24.85 33.55
C TRP A 1085 30.31 -25.82 34.72
N ARG A 1086 30.09 -27.11 34.46
CA ARG A 1086 30.44 -28.18 35.40
C ARG A 1086 31.93 -28.46 35.36
N THR A 1087 32.52 -28.68 36.53
CA THR A 1087 33.96 -28.90 36.72
C THR A 1087 34.28 -30.26 37.39
N ASP A 1088 33.26 -31.08 37.66
CA ASP A 1088 33.36 -32.45 38.16
C ASP A 1088 33.76 -33.45 37.05
N GLY A 1089 34.92 -33.22 36.42
CA GLY A 1089 35.45 -34.03 35.32
C GLY A 1089 35.79 -33.18 34.10
N THR A 1090 35.46 -33.68 32.90
CA THR A 1090 35.64 -32.90 31.67
C THR A 1090 34.69 -31.70 31.67
N PRO A 1091 35.20 -30.46 31.56
CA PRO A 1091 34.37 -29.27 31.63
C PRO A 1091 33.30 -29.27 30.55
N SER A 1092 32.05 -29.09 30.97
CA SER A 1092 30.91 -29.03 30.07
C SER A 1092 29.98 -27.88 30.44
N ARG A 1093 29.53 -27.15 29.42
CA ARG A 1093 28.58 -26.05 29.60
C ARG A 1093 27.22 -26.62 30.00
N TRP A 1094 26.77 -26.28 31.19
CA TRP A 1094 25.51 -26.74 31.76
C TRP A 1094 24.34 -25.84 31.38
N LYS A 1095 24.51 -24.52 31.51
CA LYS A 1095 23.44 -23.55 31.28
C LYS A 1095 23.99 -22.23 30.75
N ILE A 1096 23.18 -21.54 29.95
CA ILE A 1096 23.43 -20.17 29.50
C ILE A 1096 22.27 -19.32 29.99
N PHE A 1097 22.62 -18.21 30.62
CA PHE A 1097 21.69 -17.17 31.02
C PHE A 1097 21.76 -16.03 30.01
N HIS A 1098 20.58 -15.70 29.46
CA HIS A 1098 20.34 -14.55 28.62
C HIS A 1098 19.56 -13.51 29.45
N GLY A 1099 19.98 -12.25 29.39
CA GLY A 1099 19.41 -11.19 30.23
C GLY A 1099 20.16 -9.86 30.21
N HIS A 1100 21.46 -9.81 29.91
CA HIS A 1100 22.18 -8.53 29.80
C HIS A 1100 22.36 -8.11 28.34
N MET A 1101 22.13 -6.82 28.04
CA MET A 1101 22.36 -6.20 26.72
C MET A 1101 23.73 -5.51 26.61
N GLY A 1102 24.51 -5.55 27.70
CA GLY A 1102 25.85 -5.00 27.80
C GLY A 1102 26.80 -5.94 28.52
N GLU A 1103 28.07 -5.56 28.59
CA GLU A 1103 29.12 -6.32 29.27
C GLU A 1103 28.80 -6.51 30.76
N VAL A 1104 28.84 -7.77 31.23
CA VAL A 1104 28.77 -8.09 32.65
C VAL A 1104 30.10 -7.69 33.30
N SER A 1105 30.05 -6.72 34.21
CA SER A 1105 31.19 -6.07 34.84
C SER A 1105 31.54 -6.63 36.23
N SER A 1106 30.60 -7.28 36.90
CA SER A 1106 30.84 -7.98 38.18
C SER A 1106 29.83 -9.11 38.40
N MET A 1107 30.23 -10.16 39.13
CA MET A 1107 29.37 -11.29 39.52
C MET A 1107 29.65 -11.72 40.97
N SER A 1108 28.65 -12.22 41.69
CA SER A 1108 28.79 -12.74 43.05
C SER A 1108 27.78 -13.85 43.34
N PHE A 1109 28.23 -14.97 43.92
CA PHE A 1109 27.34 -15.99 44.50
C PHE A 1109 26.89 -15.60 45.91
N ASN A 1110 25.71 -16.03 46.33
CA ASN A 1110 25.30 -15.98 47.74
C ASN A 1110 25.95 -17.12 48.54
N SER A 1111 25.90 -17.05 49.87
CA SER A 1111 26.65 -17.98 50.75
C SER A 1111 26.31 -19.46 50.57
N ASN A 1112 25.05 -19.77 50.27
CA ASN A 1112 24.60 -21.15 50.03
C ASN A 1112 24.69 -21.55 48.54
N GLY A 1113 25.19 -20.67 47.67
CA GLY A 1113 25.35 -20.93 46.24
C GLY A 1113 24.04 -21.16 45.48
N THR A 1114 22.89 -20.77 46.03
CA THR A 1114 21.58 -20.94 45.38
C THR A 1114 21.18 -19.77 44.49
N LYS A 1115 21.89 -18.64 44.59
CA LYS A 1115 21.66 -17.43 43.78
C LYS A 1115 22.99 -16.86 43.27
N LEU A 1116 22.96 -16.32 42.06
CA LEU A 1116 24.05 -15.53 41.47
C LEU A 1116 23.53 -14.11 41.21
N ALA A 1117 24.30 -13.09 41.57
CA ALA A 1117 24.02 -11.70 41.23
C ALA A 1117 25.03 -11.24 40.18
N SER A 1118 24.59 -10.43 39.22
CA SER A 1118 25.45 -9.82 38.20
C SER A 1118 25.16 -8.33 38.05
N ALA A 1119 26.21 -7.55 37.84
CA ALA A 1119 26.16 -6.14 37.46
C ALA A 1119 26.66 -5.99 36.02
N SER A 1120 26.06 -5.07 35.27
CA SER A 1120 26.37 -4.90 33.85
C SER A 1120 26.48 -3.42 33.46
N TYR A 1121 27.20 -3.18 32.37
CA TYR A 1121 27.28 -1.89 31.70
C TYR A 1121 25.96 -1.47 31.04
N ASP A 1122 24.95 -2.35 30.96
CA ASP A 1122 23.57 -1.97 30.65
C ASP A 1122 22.84 -1.23 31.79
N GLY A 1123 23.54 -0.89 32.88
CA GLY A 1123 22.98 -0.14 34.01
C GLY A 1123 22.09 -0.97 34.93
N THR A 1124 22.04 -2.30 34.77
CA THR A 1124 21.21 -3.19 35.58
C THR A 1124 22.03 -4.09 36.52
N VAL A 1125 21.40 -4.46 37.63
CA VAL A 1125 21.80 -5.55 38.51
C VAL A 1125 20.75 -6.65 38.46
N ARG A 1126 21.16 -7.87 38.13
CA ARG A 1126 20.28 -9.03 37.95
C ARG A 1126 20.59 -10.14 38.94
N LEU A 1127 19.56 -10.88 39.30
CA LEU A 1127 19.58 -12.03 40.18
C LEU A 1127 19.16 -13.29 39.42
N TRP A 1128 19.98 -14.33 39.49
CA TRP A 1128 19.78 -15.60 38.81
C TRP A 1128 19.57 -16.70 39.85
N ASN A 1129 18.43 -17.38 39.78
CA ASN A 1129 18.17 -18.53 40.64
C ASN A 1129 18.83 -19.79 40.06
N ILE A 1130 19.73 -20.37 40.85
CA ILE A 1130 20.48 -21.59 40.54
C ILE A 1130 20.21 -22.70 41.57
N GLY A 1131 19.22 -22.54 42.47
CA GLY A 1131 18.95 -23.46 43.57
C GLY A 1131 18.47 -24.86 43.16
N HIS A 1132 18.06 -25.08 41.91
CA HIS A 1132 17.71 -26.40 41.36
C HIS A 1132 18.93 -27.13 40.77
N LEU A 1133 20.06 -27.08 41.48
CA LEU A 1133 21.21 -27.91 41.20
C LEU A 1133 20.96 -29.30 41.79
N PRO A 1134 21.12 -30.40 41.03
CA PRO A 1134 21.22 -31.72 41.66
C PRO A 1134 22.39 -31.78 42.65
#